data_AF-A0A353EWS4-F1
#
_entry.id   AF-A0A353EWS4-F1
#
_cell.length_a   1.000
_cell.length_b   1.000
_cell.length_c   1.000
_cell.angle_alpha   90.00
_cell.angle_beta   90.00
_cell.angle_gamma   90.00
#
_symmetry.space_group_name_H-M   'P 1'
#
loop_
_entity.id
_entity.type
_entity.pdbx_description
1 polymer ?
#
loop_
_entity_poly.entity_id
_entity_poly.type
_entity_poly.pdbx_seq_one_letter_code
_entity_poly.pdbx_strand_id
1 'polypeptide(L)'
;MKCSKKTISWLLILALLCSCCMLSVFAEGPSDDETAVAEGYHFKVTASDGSVTYGKFDKGDTNQDMTLDPANMAKGSTITLLTDITLNKRVYLRNEVTIEGNGHTITGASWRADDIDTSKGYLAAKVTFRNVNFSMAMTGGYFGCFMQSRAGNTIVFDGCNIVVSGTPSAAVFVQRGEMTFTNSTFKYTSEGDKPVFFNNNESGNGATVINTSFDLTNAPNAMVGLGGGVNNRYYTRFADAMSAAKAGDTVTLFADYKATGNDHERFFITKNVIFDGNGHTISANTTTYALRFDSTAEVRNLNIVQTGAGAAMQVNAGATATVRDSSIKCTVTTPMGTVILNGKLILESGAKVVSEGAAADGTQSVGVRFHTANAELIVNDGAEITTVGNTFKANAVTPTTTTINGGKITTARWMWESNASGHTLTIKGGTFISTSESDLIATYGKTEPTINLLGGTYTVKKIIAENMVDTIGGTITLNGKVIFRGPTPEEFKNTEASIYMPSGNVATKNNSGVSFTTKVDKNWYDAIAAMEGVTINSMGTLIVPKSYVDAANGVFTKEAIEAAGKQCKVDIVNEGWYNAATAENDHFYFYQGVLVKLSSATISGELVGIGYVTVTVEGLGTFTLYGNQLNAKVSELAASWNANDDAQQDVLNFFRGNAE
;
A
#
# COMPACT_ATOMS: atom_id res chain seq x y z
N MET A 1 -64.94 57.34 29.17
CA MET A 1 -63.67 56.58 29.13
C MET A 1 -63.02 56.57 30.52
N LYS A 2 -63.40 55.61 31.37
CA LYS A 2 -62.79 55.37 32.68
C LYS A 2 -62.78 53.86 32.91
N CYS A 3 -61.78 53.19 32.33
CA CYS A 3 -61.43 51.80 32.57
C CYS A 3 -60.09 51.61 31.85
N SER A 4 -58.96 51.20 32.42
CA SER A 4 -58.59 50.93 33.81
C SER A 4 -57.05 50.92 33.81
N LYS A 5 -56.40 51.99 34.31
CA LYS A 5 -54.95 51.96 34.60
C LYS A 5 -54.59 50.86 35.60
N LYS A 6 -55.56 50.40 36.41
CA LYS A 6 -55.40 49.24 37.28
C LYS A 6 -55.26 47.95 36.46
N THR A 7 -56.01 47.71 35.39
CA THR A 7 -55.97 46.42 34.67
C THR A 7 -54.65 46.21 33.92
N ILE A 8 -54.04 47.27 33.37
CA ILE A 8 -52.71 47.20 32.74
C ILE A 8 -51.62 47.01 33.80
N SER A 9 -51.73 47.66 34.95
CA SER A 9 -50.79 47.47 36.07
C SER A 9 -50.89 46.07 36.66
N TRP A 10 -52.09 45.49 36.76
CA TRP A 10 -52.30 44.12 37.19
C TRP A 10 -51.83 43.11 36.12
N LEU A 11 -51.94 43.40 34.82
CA LEU A 11 -51.38 42.53 33.77
C LEU A 11 -49.85 42.58 33.70
N LEU A 12 -49.23 43.73 33.94
CA LEU A 12 -47.77 43.86 34.06
C LEU A 12 -47.24 43.25 35.36
N ILE A 13 -47.95 43.42 36.47
CA ILE A 13 -47.62 42.76 37.73
C ILE A 13 -47.89 41.25 37.65
N LEU A 14 -48.92 40.79 36.94
CA LEU A 14 -49.18 39.36 36.71
C LEU A 14 -48.24 38.77 35.66
N ALA A 15 -47.72 39.55 34.70
CA ALA A 15 -46.65 39.12 33.79
C ALA A 15 -45.28 39.08 34.49
N LEU A 16 -44.97 40.05 35.37
CA LEU A 16 -43.81 39.99 36.25
C LEU A 16 -43.95 38.88 37.29
N LEU A 17 -45.10 38.70 37.94
CA LEU A 17 -45.33 37.59 38.86
C LEU A 17 -45.38 36.25 38.12
N CYS A 18 -45.93 36.14 36.91
CA CYS A 18 -45.80 34.90 36.12
C CYS A 18 -44.35 34.64 35.69
N SER A 19 -43.50 35.67 35.55
CA SER A 19 -42.06 35.49 35.35
C SER A 19 -41.32 35.13 36.65
N CYS A 20 -41.80 35.57 37.82
CA CYS A 20 -41.26 35.23 39.14
C CYS A 20 -41.83 33.92 39.73
N CYS A 21 -42.96 33.42 39.22
CA CYS A 21 -43.64 32.21 39.70
C CYS A 21 -43.38 30.97 38.83
N MET A 22 -42.54 31.09 37.80
CA MET A 22 -41.84 29.93 37.24
C MET A 22 -40.83 29.51 38.29
N LEU A 23 -41.20 28.56 39.15
CA LEU A 23 -40.36 27.90 40.15
C LEU A 23 -38.93 27.75 39.62
N SER A 24 -38.04 28.69 39.94
CA SER A 24 -36.66 28.60 39.52
C SER A 24 -36.10 27.39 40.24
N VAL A 25 -35.60 26.42 39.48
CA VAL A 25 -34.89 25.25 40.04
C VAL A 25 -33.68 25.72 40.86
N PHE A 26 -33.24 26.94 40.59
CA PHE A 26 -32.21 27.71 41.27
C PHE A 26 -32.83 28.73 42.24
N ALA A 27 -32.52 28.67 43.53
CA ALA A 27 -32.99 29.68 44.49
C ALA A 27 -32.31 31.05 44.23
N GLU A 28 -32.83 32.15 44.81
CA GLU A 28 -31.99 33.29 45.20
C GLU A 28 -30.95 32.72 46.17
N GLY A 29 -29.87 32.22 45.61
CA GLY A 29 -28.99 31.28 46.28
C GLY A 29 -28.00 31.97 47.22
N PRO A 30 -27.26 31.17 48.00
CA PRO A 30 -26.23 31.64 48.92
C PRO A 30 -25.28 32.67 48.30
N SER A 31 -24.70 33.53 49.13
CA SER A 31 -23.84 34.64 48.68
C SER A 31 -22.51 34.21 48.05
N ASP A 32 -22.11 32.96 48.25
CA ASP A 32 -20.81 32.42 47.89
C ASP A 32 -20.84 30.88 47.75
N ASP A 33 -19.81 30.34 47.09
CA ASP A 33 -19.65 28.92 46.81
C ASP A 33 -19.53 28.07 48.10
N GLU A 34 -18.90 28.60 49.15
CA GLU A 34 -18.66 27.87 50.41
C GLU A 34 -19.98 27.61 51.14
N THR A 35 -20.82 28.64 51.25
CA THR A 35 -22.17 28.53 51.80
C THR A 35 -23.04 27.63 50.92
N ALA A 36 -22.91 27.70 49.60
CA ALA A 36 -23.62 26.83 48.66
C ALA A 36 -23.31 25.34 48.90
N VAL A 37 -22.04 24.99 49.05
CA VAL A 37 -21.63 23.61 49.35
C VAL A 37 -22.18 23.17 50.72
N ALA A 38 -22.10 24.02 51.74
CA ALA A 38 -22.64 23.71 53.07
C ALA A 38 -24.16 23.47 53.08
N GLU A 39 -24.91 24.19 52.25
CA GLU A 39 -26.34 23.99 52.03
C GLU A 39 -26.66 22.82 51.09
N GLY A 40 -25.64 22.10 50.62
CA GLY A 40 -25.76 20.92 49.76
C GLY A 40 -26.11 21.24 48.32
N TYR A 41 -25.77 22.43 47.80
CA TYR A 41 -25.82 22.70 46.37
C TYR A 41 -24.68 21.96 45.66
N HIS A 42 -24.98 21.47 44.46
CA HIS A 42 -24.03 20.66 43.70
C HIS A 42 -23.17 21.51 42.76
N PHE A 43 -23.74 22.61 42.27
CA PHE A 43 -23.11 23.45 41.25
C PHE A 43 -23.64 24.89 41.29
N LYS A 44 -22.88 25.80 40.68
CA LYS A 44 -23.33 27.14 40.31
C LYS A 44 -23.54 27.26 38.81
N VAL A 45 -24.44 28.13 38.39
CA VAL A 45 -24.72 28.48 37.00
C VAL A 45 -24.38 29.94 36.80
N THR A 46 -23.42 30.20 35.92
CA THR A 46 -23.09 31.55 35.45
C THR A 46 -23.72 31.75 34.08
N ALA A 47 -24.69 32.65 33.98
CA ALA A 47 -25.32 33.01 32.72
C ALA A 47 -24.42 33.95 31.88
N SER A 48 -24.80 34.17 30.62
CA SER A 48 -24.03 35.01 29.69
C SER A 48 -23.95 36.48 30.11
N ASP A 49 -24.87 36.96 30.94
CA ASP A 49 -24.88 38.31 31.52
C ASP A 49 -24.05 38.41 32.82
N GLY A 50 -23.43 37.31 33.27
CA GLY A 50 -22.64 37.23 34.48
C GLY A 50 -23.44 36.94 35.75
N SER A 51 -24.77 36.80 35.68
CA SER A 51 -25.58 36.43 36.84
C SER A 51 -25.25 35.00 37.30
N VAL A 52 -25.21 34.81 38.62
CA VAL A 52 -24.88 33.53 39.26
C VAL A 52 -26.07 33.01 40.05
N THR A 53 -26.39 31.74 39.85
CA THR A 53 -27.43 31.03 40.61
C THR A 53 -26.94 29.63 41.01
N TYR A 54 -27.56 28.97 41.99
CA TYR A 54 -27.07 27.68 42.52
C TYR A 54 -28.10 26.56 42.40
N GLY A 55 -27.65 25.37 42.01
CA GLY A 55 -28.51 24.24 41.66
C GLY A 55 -28.14 22.92 42.32
N LYS A 56 -29.11 22.01 42.32
CA LYS A 56 -28.97 20.61 42.74
C LYS A 56 -29.51 19.71 41.64
N PHE A 57 -28.76 18.65 41.35
CA PHE A 57 -29.25 17.55 40.53
C PHE A 57 -30.21 16.65 41.33
N ASP A 58 -30.82 15.67 40.65
CA ASP A 58 -31.76 14.68 41.15
C ASP A 58 -33.07 15.22 41.76
N LYS A 59 -33.48 16.44 41.40
CA LYS A 59 -34.74 17.02 41.91
C LYS A 59 -35.99 16.33 41.31
N GLY A 60 -37.03 16.09 42.12
CA GLY A 60 -38.34 15.54 41.70
C GLY A 60 -38.57 14.04 41.96
N ASP A 61 -39.72 13.48 41.55
CA ASP A 61 -40.10 12.07 41.83
C ASP A 61 -40.03 11.14 40.59
N THR A 62 -39.52 11.63 39.46
CA THR A 62 -39.37 10.82 38.24
C THR A 62 -37.97 10.22 38.14
N ASN A 63 -37.79 9.23 37.26
CA ASN A 63 -36.47 8.66 36.95
C ASN A 63 -35.61 9.55 36.02
N GLN A 64 -36.02 10.81 35.83
CA GLN A 64 -35.39 11.77 34.92
C GLN A 64 -34.99 13.03 35.68
N ASP A 65 -33.76 13.48 35.45
CA ASP A 65 -33.30 14.80 35.86
C ASP A 65 -33.37 15.76 34.66
N MET A 66 -34.17 16.81 34.82
CA MET A 66 -34.41 17.87 33.83
C MET A 66 -33.85 19.23 34.30
N THR A 67 -32.98 19.23 35.32
CA THR A 67 -32.42 20.45 35.92
C THR A 67 -31.72 21.34 34.86
N LEU A 68 -31.18 20.73 33.80
CA LEU A 68 -30.45 21.41 32.72
C LEU A 68 -31.34 21.88 31.56
N ASP A 69 -32.66 21.74 31.66
CA ASP A 69 -33.57 22.12 30.58
C ASP A 69 -33.59 23.66 30.35
N PRO A 70 -33.90 24.12 29.12
CA PRO A 70 -34.00 25.55 28.79
C PRO A 70 -35.01 26.34 29.64
N ALA A 71 -35.99 25.67 30.24
CA ALA A 71 -36.95 26.30 31.16
C ALA A 71 -36.31 26.73 32.49
N ASN A 72 -35.17 26.13 32.86
CA ASN A 72 -34.54 26.32 34.16
C ASN A 72 -33.30 27.23 34.06
N MET A 73 -32.64 27.29 32.91
CA MET A 73 -31.41 28.07 32.73
C MET A 73 -31.28 28.65 31.32
N ALA A 74 -30.65 29.82 31.24
CA ALA A 74 -30.42 30.51 29.98
C ALA A 74 -29.48 29.73 29.05
N LYS A 75 -29.70 29.90 27.75
CA LYS A 75 -28.83 29.36 26.70
C LYS A 75 -27.41 29.93 26.82
N GLY A 76 -26.40 29.08 26.67
CA GLY A 76 -24.97 29.46 26.73
C GLY A 76 -24.41 29.56 28.15
N SER A 77 -25.18 29.17 29.17
CA SER A 77 -24.73 29.22 30.57
C SER A 77 -23.59 28.23 30.85
N THR A 78 -22.75 28.57 31.83
CA THR A 78 -21.70 27.70 32.36
C THR A 78 -22.08 27.19 33.74
N ILE A 79 -22.16 25.87 33.87
CA ILE A 79 -22.40 25.14 35.11
C ILE A 79 -21.04 24.75 35.69
N THR A 80 -20.68 25.23 36.87
CA THR A 80 -19.43 24.85 37.55
C THR A 80 -19.74 23.97 38.75
N LEU A 81 -19.21 22.75 38.77
CA LEU A 81 -19.36 21.85 39.91
C LEU A 81 -18.65 22.43 41.14
N LEU A 82 -19.29 22.28 42.30
CA LEU A 82 -18.76 22.74 43.59
C LEU A 82 -18.39 21.59 44.53
N THR A 83 -18.81 20.37 44.20
CA THR A 83 -18.58 19.16 45.00
C THR A 83 -18.64 17.92 44.10
N ASP A 84 -18.17 16.79 44.62
CA ASP A 84 -18.40 15.48 44.01
C ASP A 84 -19.88 15.10 44.12
N ILE A 85 -20.42 14.46 43.08
CA ILE A 85 -21.85 14.21 42.95
C ILE A 85 -22.11 12.74 42.64
N THR A 86 -23.06 12.14 43.35
CA THR A 86 -23.64 10.84 43.00
C THR A 86 -25.07 11.05 42.53
N LEU A 87 -25.33 10.67 41.28
CA LEU A 87 -26.63 10.80 40.63
C LEU A 87 -27.33 9.45 40.59
N ASN A 88 -28.64 9.48 40.79
CA ASN A 88 -29.51 8.30 40.83
C ASN A 88 -30.52 8.28 39.68
N LYS A 89 -30.57 9.36 38.89
CA LYS A 89 -31.47 9.51 37.74
C LYS A 89 -30.69 9.71 36.44
N ARG A 90 -31.39 9.53 35.33
CA ARG A 90 -30.84 9.86 34.01
C ARG A 90 -30.93 11.36 33.80
N VAL A 91 -29.81 12.00 33.45
CA VAL A 91 -29.78 13.43 33.15
C VAL A 91 -30.12 13.66 31.68
N TYR A 92 -31.13 14.50 31.44
CA TYR A 92 -31.53 14.91 30.10
C TYR A 92 -30.84 16.20 29.68
N LEU A 93 -30.32 16.20 28.45
CA LEU A 93 -29.62 17.30 27.83
C LEU A 93 -30.50 17.87 26.72
N ARG A 94 -31.06 19.06 26.93
CA ARG A 94 -31.99 19.72 25.99
C ARG A 94 -31.66 21.20 25.75
N ASN A 95 -30.49 21.66 26.17
CA ASN A 95 -30.06 23.05 26.15
C ASN A 95 -28.65 23.20 25.58
N GLU A 96 -28.21 24.44 25.36
CA GLU A 96 -26.82 24.79 25.03
C GLU A 96 -26.12 25.26 26.30
N VAL A 97 -25.21 24.45 26.84
CA VAL A 97 -24.53 24.73 28.12
C VAL A 97 -23.12 24.16 28.16
N THR A 98 -22.27 24.75 29.00
CA THR A 98 -20.97 24.15 29.38
C THR A 98 -21.05 23.65 30.81
N ILE A 99 -20.57 22.44 31.07
CA ILE A 99 -20.44 21.84 32.41
C ILE A 99 -18.97 21.72 32.72
N GLU A 100 -18.50 22.52 33.67
CA GLU A 100 -17.14 22.54 34.17
C GLU A 100 -16.98 21.69 35.42
N GLY A 101 -16.11 20.70 35.34
CA GLY A 101 -15.89 19.75 36.42
C GLY A 101 -15.19 20.35 37.64
N ASN A 102 -14.33 21.35 37.43
CA ASN A 102 -13.59 22.03 38.50
C ASN A 102 -12.85 21.05 39.45
N GLY A 103 -12.36 19.93 38.91
CA GLY A 103 -11.69 18.87 39.70
C GLY A 103 -12.63 17.86 40.37
N HIS A 104 -13.94 18.06 40.32
CA HIS A 104 -14.93 17.18 40.93
C HIS A 104 -15.35 16.01 40.04
N THR A 105 -15.91 14.99 40.68
CA THR A 105 -16.34 13.74 40.05
C THR A 105 -17.86 13.60 40.03
N ILE A 106 -18.40 13.19 38.88
CA ILE A 106 -19.80 12.77 38.74
C ILE A 106 -19.88 11.24 38.64
N THR A 107 -20.74 10.63 39.46
CA THR A 107 -21.01 9.20 39.47
C THR A 107 -22.50 8.86 39.30
N GLY A 108 -22.81 7.63 38.89
CA GLY A 108 -24.17 7.06 38.93
C GLY A 108 -25.17 7.49 37.84
N ALA A 109 -24.89 8.51 37.01
CA ALA A 109 -25.81 8.95 35.94
C ALA A 109 -25.49 8.44 34.54
N SER A 110 -26.55 7.99 33.84
CA SER A 110 -26.61 7.97 32.38
C SER A 110 -27.05 9.33 31.86
N TRP A 111 -26.54 9.74 30.71
CA TRP A 111 -26.79 11.04 30.09
C TRP A 111 -27.50 10.86 28.75
N ARG A 112 -28.48 11.72 28.45
CA ARG A 112 -29.24 11.61 27.21
C ARG A 112 -29.58 12.95 26.59
N ALA A 113 -29.10 13.18 25.37
CA ALA A 113 -29.65 14.19 24.47
C ALA A 113 -30.70 13.52 23.56
N ASP A 114 -31.97 13.89 23.76
CA ASP A 114 -33.12 13.23 23.14
C ASP A 114 -33.47 13.79 21.75
N ASP A 115 -34.49 13.22 21.11
CA ASP A 115 -34.99 13.71 19.82
C ASP A 115 -35.49 15.16 19.95
N ILE A 116 -35.24 15.96 18.91
CA ILE A 116 -35.71 17.34 18.83
C ILE A 116 -37.24 17.30 18.65
N ASP A 117 -37.97 17.83 19.63
CA ASP A 117 -39.43 17.92 19.64
C ASP A 117 -39.85 19.35 19.94
N THR A 118 -40.02 20.15 18.88
CA THR A 118 -40.39 21.55 18.98
C THR A 118 -41.78 21.75 19.59
N SER A 119 -42.67 20.75 19.54
CA SER A 119 -43.99 20.82 20.18
C SER A 119 -43.91 20.80 21.70
N LYS A 120 -42.82 20.23 22.24
CA LYS A 120 -42.50 20.21 23.67
C LYS A 120 -41.45 21.26 24.06
N GLY A 121 -41.04 22.12 23.11
CA GLY A 121 -39.97 23.11 23.30
C GLY A 121 -38.56 22.50 23.38
N TYR A 122 -38.39 21.23 23.00
CA TYR A 122 -37.07 20.58 23.00
C TYR A 122 -36.29 21.03 21.77
N LEU A 123 -35.22 21.80 22.00
CA LEU A 123 -34.30 22.27 20.98
C LEU A 123 -33.09 21.34 20.89
N ALA A 124 -32.29 21.50 19.83
CA ALA A 124 -31.02 20.78 19.69
C ALA A 124 -30.10 21.08 20.89
N ALA A 125 -29.73 20.03 21.61
CA ALA A 125 -28.77 20.12 22.71
C ALA A 125 -27.36 20.38 22.15
N LYS A 126 -26.65 21.30 22.80
CA LYS A 126 -25.25 21.66 22.48
C LYS A 126 -24.47 21.75 23.78
N VAL A 127 -23.97 20.60 24.24
CA VAL A 127 -23.41 20.47 25.58
C VAL A 127 -21.91 20.24 25.50
N THR A 128 -21.14 21.01 26.26
CA THR A 128 -19.71 20.77 26.45
C THR A 128 -19.45 20.37 27.89
N PHE A 129 -18.92 19.18 28.10
CA PHE A 129 -18.30 18.78 29.36
C PHE A 129 -16.83 19.17 29.28
N ARG A 130 -16.37 20.01 30.20
CA ARG A 130 -14.97 20.43 30.27
C ARG A 130 -14.36 20.09 31.64
N ASN A 131 -13.18 19.47 31.61
CA ASN A 131 -12.42 19.07 32.80
C ASN A 131 -13.24 18.27 33.82
N VAL A 132 -14.16 17.41 33.36
CA VAL A 132 -15.04 16.61 34.22
C VAL A 132 -14.44 15.23 34.45
N ASN A 133 -14.44 14.78 35.70
CA ASN A 133 -14.18 13.38 36.05
C ASN A 133 -15.51 12.61 36.10
N PHE A 134 -15.64 11.55 35.32
CA PHE A 134 -16.77 10.62 35.36
C PHE A 134 -16.33 9.28 35.91
N SER A 135 -17.08 8.73 36.86
CA SER A 135 -16.91 7.36 37.36
C SER A 135 -18.26 6.65 37.40
N MET A 136 -18.48 5.74 36.46
CA MET A 136 -19.78 5.13 36.22
C MET A 136 -19.72 3.62 36.37
N ALA A 137 -20.61 3.07 37.20
CA ALA A 137 -20.86 1.62 37.30
C ALA A 137 -22.20 1.29 36.63
N MET A 138 -22.13 0.70 35.44
CA MET A 138 -23.29 0.32 34.66
C MET A 138 -23.88 -0.99 35.20
N THR A 139 -25.10 -0.91 35.71
CA THR A 139 -25.94 -2.07 36.02
C THR A 139 -27.04 -2.12 34.95
N GLY A 140 -27.08 -3.18 34.13
CA GLY A 140 -28.00 -3.27 32.99
C GLY A 140 -29.46 -2.93 33.34
N GLY A 141 -30.22 -2.37 32.38
CA GLY A 141 -31.61 -1.92 32.62
C GLY A 141 -31.88 -0.51 32.11
N TYR A 142 -32.59 0.33 32.89
CA TYR A 142 -32.97 1.71 32.49
C TYR A 142 -31.74 2.56 32.11
N PHE A 143 -30.57 2.28 32.68
CA PHE A 143 -29.26 2.90 32.40
C PHE A 143 -28.37 2.09 31.45
N GLY A 144 -28.94 1.59 30.36
CA GLY A 144 -28.22 0.70 29.42
C GLY A 144 -26.97 1.25 28.71
N CYS A 145 -26.62 2.52 28.88
CA CYS A 145 -25.44 3.19 28.30
C CYS A 145 -25.02 4.40 29.16
N PHE A 146 -23.76 4.83 29.06
CA PHE A 146 -23.25 6.03 29.74
C PHE A 146 -23.83 7.30 29.10
N MET A 147 -23.76 7.41 27.77
CA MET A 147 -24.22 8.59 27.05
C MET A 147 -24.99 8.19 25.79
N GLN A 148 -26.14 8.81 25.57
CA GLN A 148 -26.91 8.70 24.33
C GLN A 148 -27.13 10.08 23.70
N SER A 149 -26.80 10.24 22.42
CA SER A 149 -27.07 11.47 21.66
C SER A 149 -27.88 11.16 20.41
N ARG A 150 -29.09 11.71 20.30
CA ARG A 150 -29.93 11.62 19.10
C ARG A 150 -29.47 12.57 17.99
N ALA A 151 -29.91 12.32 16.76
CA ALA A 151 -29.54 13.12 15.58
C ALA A 151 -29.88 14.61 15.78
N GLY A 152 -29.00 15.49 15.27
CA GLY A 152 -29.14 16.95 15.39
C GLY A 152 -28.58 17.56 16.69
N ASN A 153 -28.22 16.75 17.69
CA ASN A 153 -27.55 17.21 18.91
C ASN A 153 -26.02 17.22 18.76
N THR A 154 -25.34 18.04 19.57
CA THR A 154 -23.87 18.12 19.63
C THR A 154 -23.40 18.00 21.08
N ILE A 155 -22.52 17.03 21.34
CA ILE A 155 -21.91 16.80 22.65
C ILE A 155 -20.39 16.88 22.52
N VAL A 156 -19.74 17.61 23.40
CA VAL A 156 -18.28 17.75 23.43
C VAL A 156 -17.76 17.33 24.80
N PHE A 157 -16.70 16.51 24.82
CA PHE A 157 -15.90 16.19 25.99
C PHE A 157 -14.51 16.78 25.78
N ASP A 158 -14.12 17.73 26.62
CA ASP A 158 -12.87 18.48 26.53
C ASP A 158 -12.08 18.35 27.84
N GLY A 159 -10.90 17.75 27.81
CA GLY A 159 -10.10 17.53 29.03
C GLY A 159 -10.75 16.59 30.04
N CYS A 160 -11.68 15.72 29.63
CA CYS A 160 -12.42 14.86 30.55
C CYS A 160 -11.70 13.55 30.86
N ASN A 161 -11.89 13.02 32.07
CA ASN A 161 -11.47 11.67 32.45
C ASN A 161 -12.71 10.81 32.68
N ILE A 162 -12.90 9.77 31.88
CA ILE A 162 -14.13 8.99 31.83
C ILE A 162 -13.82 7.54 32.20
N VAL A 163 -14.26 7.09 33.36
CA VAL A 163 -14.14 5.71 33.81
C VAL A 163 -15.51 5.06 33.83
N VAL A 164 -15.68 3.98 33.06
CA VAL A 164 -16.91 3.19 33.01
C VAL A 164 -16.60 1.74 33.38
N SER A 165 -17.49 1.13 34.17
CA SER A 165 -17.41 -0.29 34.54
C SER A 165 -18.77 -0.97 34.46
N GLY A 166 -18.80 -2.30 34.54
CA GLY A 166 -20.02 -3.09 34.58
C GLY A 166 -20.49 -3.58 33.21
N THR A 167 -21.76 -3.97 33.10
CA THR A 167 -22.30 -4.67 31.91
C THR A 167 -23.45 -3.86 31.31
N PRO A 168 -23.18 -2.92 30.38
CA PRO A 168 -24.21 -2.15 29.72
C PRO A 168 -25.08 -3.05 28.84
N SER A 169 -26.33 -2.65 28.60
CA SER A 169 -27.24 -3.38 27.71
C SER A 169 -27.14 -2.92 26.24
N ALA A 170 -26.38 -1.85 25.98
CA ALA A 170 -26.08 -1.28 24.67
C ALA A 170 -24.60 -0.85 24.60
N ALA A 171 -24.22 -0.12 23.55
CA ALA A 171 -22.91 0.56 23.51
C ALA A 171 -22.77 1.57 24.66
N VAL A 172 -21.54 1.81 25.14
CA VAL A 172 -21.27 2.78 26.22
C VAL A 172 -21.70 4.20 25.80
N PHE A 173 -21.34 4.59 24.59
CA PHE A 173 -21.79 5.80 23.91
C PHE A 173 -22.70 5.42 22.73
N VAL A 174 -24.00 5.70 22.86
CA VAL A 174 -24.97 5.55 21.78
C VAL A 174 -25.04 6.86 21.01
N GLN A 175 -24.16 6.99 20.02
CA GLN A 175 -24.06 8.20 19.22
C GLN A 175 -24.91 8.12 17.95
N ARG A 176 -25.79 9.11 17.76
CA ARG A 176 -26.53 9.38 16.52
C ARG A 176 -26.48 10.86 16.15
N GLY A 177 -26.22 11.73 17.12
CA GLY A 177 -25.79 13.11 16.92
C GLY A 177 -24.27 13.24 16.83
N GLU A 178 -23.79 14.47 16.83
CA GLU A 178 -22.36 14.77 16.83
C GLU A 178 -21.78 14.60 18.24
N MET A 179 -20.66 13.88 18.34
CA MET A 179 -19.85 13.78 19.55
C MET A 179 -18.40 14.11 19.22
N THR A 180 -17.79 14.94 20.04
CA THR A 180 -16.37 15.29 19.94
C THR A 180 -15.68 15.01 21.27
N PHE A 181 -14.51 14.37 21.20
CA PHE A 181 -13.61 14.15 22.32
C PHE A 181 -12.29 14.84 22.04
N THR A 182 -11.87 15.72 22.94
CA THR A 182 -10.64 16.48 22.82
C THR A 182 -9.87 16.36 24.13
N ASN A 183 -8.57 16.03 24.05
CA ASN A 183 -7.66 15.96 25.20
C ASN A 183 -8.21 15.12 26.37
N SER A 184 -8.99 14.08 26.08
CA SER A 184 -9.73 13.32 27.08
C SER A 184 -9.11 11.93 27.29
N THR A 185 -9.49 11.26 28.37
CA THR A 185 -9.10 9.86 28.62
C THR A 185 -10.34 9.04 28.92
N PHE A 186 -10.38 7.81 28.40
CA PHE A 186 -11.47 6.89 28.61
C PHE A 186 -10.94 5.54 29.08
N LYS A 187 -11.51 4.98 30.13
CA LYS A 187 -11.22 3.63 30.62
C LYS A 187 -12.51 2.83 30.75
N TYR A 188 -12.52 1.62 30.19
CA TYR A 188 -13.65 0.72 30.31
C TYR A 188 -13.25 -0.65 30.84
N THR A 189 -13.96 -1.12 31.86
CA THR A 189 -13.74 -2.42 32.50
C THR A 189 -15.05 -3.21 32.50
N SER A 190 -15.09 -4.33 31.77
CA SER A 190 -16.31 -5.10 31.61
C SER A 190 -16.01 -6.56 31.30
N GLU A 191 -16.87 -7.45 31.80
CA GLU A 191 -16.92 -8.85 31.37
C GLU A 191 -17.77 -9.02 30.10
N GLY A 192 -18.50 -7.98 29.68
CA GLY A 192 -19.36 -7.98 28.50
C GLY A 192 -18.64 -7.70 27.18
N ASP A 193 -19.36 -7.90 26.08
CA ASP A 193 -18.90 -7.73 24.69
C ASP A 193 -19.36 -6.42 24.04
N LYS A 194 -19.90 -5.49 24.83
CA LYS A 194 -20.52 -4.27 24.28
C LYS A 194 -19.48 -3.27 23.80
N PRO A 195 -19.70 -2.65 22.63
CA PRO A 195 -18.74 -1.71 22.08
C PRO A 195 -18.75 -0.38 22.86
N VAL A 196 -17.63 0.34 22.78
CA VAL A 196 -17.52 1.70 23.34
C VAL A 196 -18.47 2.64 22.61
N PHE A 197 -18.50 2.63 21.28
CA PHE A 197 -19.41 3.43 20.48
C PHE A 197 -20.39 2.58 19.67
N PHE A 198 -21.59 3.12 19.46
CA PHE A 198 -22.64 2.67 18.52
C PHE A 198 -23.23 1.27 18.77
N ASN A 199 -24.55 1.25 18.94
CA ASN A 199 -25.34 0.02 18.87
C ASN A 199 -25.98 -0.05 17.47
N ASN A 200 -25.79 -1.14 16.74
CA ASN A 200 -26.43 -1.46 15.44
C ASN A 200 -25.87 -0.84 14.13
N ASN A 201 -24.62 -0.36 14.08
CA ASN A 201 -23.94 -0.02 12.81
C ASN A 201 -24.70 0.97 11.87
N GLU A 202 -25.33 2.01 12.41
CA GLU A 202 -26.11 2.99 11.63
C GLU A 202 -25.23 3.86 10.69
N SER A 203 -25.70 4.08 9.46
CA SER A 203 -25.00 4.82 8.39
C SER A 203 -24.72 6.28 8.73
N GLY A 204 -23.50 6.76 8.45
CA GLY A 204 -23.15 8.19 8.50
C GLY A 204 -22.85 8.75 9.90
N ASN A 205 -23.06 7.95 10.95
CA ASN A 205 -22.73 8.33 12.32
C ASN A 205 -21.23 8.16 12.58
N GLY A 206 -20.64 9.11 13.32
CA GLY A 206 -19.22 9.07 13.68
C GLY A 206 -18.80 10.08 14.73
N ALA A 207 -17.76 9.77 15.52
CA ALA A 207 -17.20 10.64 16.56
C ALA A 207 -15.97 11.40 16.05
N THR A 208 -15.79 12.63 16.48
CA THR A 208 -14.51 13.32 16.33
C THR A 208 -13.66 13.05 17.56
N VAL A 209 -12.44 12.56 17.39
CA VAL A 209 -11.56 12.21 18.51
C VAL A 209 -10.18 12.81 18.25
N ILE A 210 -9.74 13.69 19.15
CA ILE A 210 -8.51 14.47 19.06
C ILE A 210 -7.75 14.31 20.38
N ASN A 211 -6.49 13.88 20.32
CA ASN A 211 -5.62 13.70 21.50
C ASN A 211 -6.31 12.96 22.66
N THR A 212 -7.10 11.93 22.35
CA THR A 212 -7.89 11.21 23.34
C THR A 212 -7.50 9.73 23.34
N SER A 213 -7.33 9.16 24.53
CA SER A 213 -6.93 7.76 24.71
C SER A 213 -8.08 6.88 25.22
N PHE A 214 -8.09 5.62 24.80
CA PHE A 214 -9.03 4.59 25.24
C PHE A 214 -8.25 3.42 25.85
N ASP A 215 -8.42 3.17 27.15
CA ASP A 215 -7.91 1.99 27.87
C ASP A 215 -9.01 0.94 27.97
N LEU A 216 -8.88 -0.11 27.15
CA LEU A 216 -9.79 -1.25 27.08
C LEU A 216 -9.12 -2.54 27.57
N THR A 217 -7.99 -2.44 28.29
CA THR A 217 -7.18 -3.60 28.71
C THR A 217 -7.99 -4.62 29.51
N ASN A 218 -8.97 -4.16 30.30
CA ASN A 218 -9.86 -5.00 31.10
C ASN A 218 -11.26 -5.16 30.49
N ALA A 219 -11.39 -4.96 29.18
CA ALA A 219 -12.59 -5.22 28.39
C ALA A 219 -12.18 -5.70 26.97
N PRO A 220 -11.41 -6.79 26.84
CA PRO A 220 -10.80 -7.18 25.56
C PRO A 220 -11.80 -7.53 24.46
N ASN A 221 -13.05 -7.87 24.83
CA ASN A 221 -14.13 -8.13 23.90
C ASN A 221 -14.91 -6.86 23.51
N ALA A 222 -14.68 -5.74 24.20
CA ALA A 222 -15.30 -4.46 23.89
C ALA A 222 -14.52 -3.81 22.74
N MET A 223 -15.14 -3.78 21.56
CA MET A 223 -14.58 -3.07 20.42
C MET A 223 -14.86 -1.57 20.54
N VAL A 224 -14.02 -0.73 19.92
CA VAL A 224 -14.34 0.71 19.84
C VAL A 224 -15.59 0.96 18.97
N GLY A 225 -16.07 -0.02 18.20
CA GLY A 225 -17.31 0.10 17.40
C GLY A 225 -17.17 1.02 16.18
N LEU A 226 -15.93 1.29 15.76
CA LEU A 226 -15.58 2.19 14.66
C LEU A 226 -14.96 1.37 13.51
N GLY A 227 -15.58 1.39 12.34
CA GLY A 227 -15.12 0.68 11.15
C GLY A 227 -13.94 1.34 10.42
N GLY A 228 -13.64 2.60 10.73
CA GLY A 228 -12.48 3.33 10.21
C GLY A 228 -12.62 4.83 10.44
N GLY A 229 -11.55 5.60 10.30
CA GLY A 229 -11.60 7.05 10.45
C GLY A 229 -10.68 7.79 9.49
N VAL A 230 -11.00 9.06 9.28
CA VAL A 230 -10.33 9.97 8.37
C VAL A 230 -10.46 11.39 8.93
N ASN A 231 -9.39 12.18 8.89
CA ASN A 231 -9.38 13.58 9.34
C ASN A 231 -9.90 13.76 10.80
N ASN A 232 -9.39 12.95 11.74
CA ASN A 232 -9.79 12.89 13.15
C ASN A 232 -11.26 12.51 13.40
N ARG A 233 -12.01 12.15 12.36
CA ARG A 233 -13.38 11.66 12.46
C ARG A 233 -13.42 10.17 12.24
N TYR A 234 -14.09 9.48 13.14
CA TYR A 234 -14.18 8.04 13.20
C TYR A 234 -15.61 7.66 12.88
N TYR A 235 -15.76 6.73 11.95
CA TYR A 235 -17.06 6.33 11.44
C TYR A 235 -17.42 4.95 11.96
N THR A 236 -18.72 4.77 12.12
CA THR A 236 -19.29 3.49 12.51
C THR A 236 -18.92 2.38 11.51
N ARG A 237 -18.92 2.68 10.20
CA ARG A 237 -18.59 1.72 9.13
C ARG A 237 -17.41 2.21 8.30
N PHE A 238 -16.58 1.28 7.84
CA PHE A 238 -15.48 1.59 6.93
C PHE A 238 -15.97 2.27 5.64
N ALA A 239 -17.12 1.82 5.10
CA ALA A 239 -17.73 2.42 3.92
C ALA A 239 -18.05 3.91 4.08
N ASP A 240 -18.44 4.33 5.29
CA ASP A 240 -18.73 5.74 5.58
C ASP A 240 -17.44 6.56 5.65
N ALA A 241 -16.38 6.02 6.27
CA ALA A 241 -15.05 6.63 6.25
C ALA A 241 -14.52 6.77 4.81
N MET A 242 -14.67 5.73 3.99
CA MET A 242 -14.27 5.76 2.58
C MET A 242 -15.10 6.76 1.76
N SER A 243 -16.41 6.85 2.02
CA SER A 243 -17.28 7.83 1.39
C SER A 243 -16.87 9.26 1.75
N ALA A 244 -16.42 9.51 2.98
CA ALA A 244 -15.97 10.82 3.43
C ALA A 244 -14.55 11.18 2.96
N ALA A 245 -13.67 10.20 2.78
CA ALA A 245 -12.28 10.41 2.39
C ALA A 245 -12.14 11.08 1.01
N LYS A 246 -11.09 11.87 0.83
CA LYS A 246 -10.67 12.45 -0.46
C LYS A 246 -9.40 11.76 -0.95
N ALA A 247 -9.07 11.97 -2.22
CA ALA A 247 -7.80 11.48 -2.75
C ALA A 247 -6.62 12.08 -1.96
N GLY A 248 -5.68 11.24 -1.55
CA GLY A 248 -4.54 11.59 -0.70
C GLY A 248 -4.80 11.49 0.81
N ASP A 249 -6.06 11.33 1.25
CA ASP A 249 -6.35 11.16 2.67
C ASP A 249 -5.81 9.82 3.20
N THR A 250 -5.51 9.78 4.49
CA THR A 250 -5.29 8.52 5.21
C THR A 250 -6.59 8.08 5.87
N VAL A 251 -7.03 6.86 5.56
CA VAL A 251 -8.12 6.18 6.24
C VAL A 251 -7.50 5.16 7.19
N THR A 252 -7.81 5.26 8.48
CA THR A 252 -7.16 4.48 9.53
C THR A 252 -8.14 3.51 10.18
N LEU A 253 -7.70 2.28 10.43
CA LEU A 253 -8.40 1.31 11.26
C LEU A 253 -8.06 1.54 12.74
N PHE A 254 -9.03 1.40 13.65
CA PHE A 254 -8.86 1.75 15.08
C PHE A 254 -9.06 0.59 16.04
N ALA A 255 -9.48 -0.55 15.52
CA ALA A 255 -9.62 -1.79 16.25
C ALA A 255 -9.58 -2.93 15.25
N ASP A 256 -9.28 -4.13 15.74
CA ASP A 256 -9.47 -5.33 14.93
C ASP A 256 -10.92 -5.42 14.46
N TYR A 257 -11.13 -5.92 13.25
CA TYR A 257 -12.45 -6.03 12.65
C TYR A 257 -12.73 -7.45 12.19
N LYS A 258 -13.94 -7.95 12.47
CA LYS A 258 -14.39 -9.27 12.03
C LYS A 258 -15.53 -9.12 11.03
N ALA A 259 -15.26 -9.36 9.75
CA ALA A 259 -16.27 -9.32 8.70
C ALA A 259 -17.06 -10.63 8.63
N THR A 260 -18.40 -10.55 8.70
CA THR A 260 -19.31 -11.71 8.73
C THR A 260 -19.94 -11.98 7.37
N GLY A 261 -19.13 -12.17 6.32
CA GLY A 261 -19.62 -12.59 4.98
C GLY A 261 -20.51 -11.59 4.22
N ASN A 262 -21.14 -10.65 4.91
CA ASN A 262 -22.07 -9.67 4.38
C ASN A 262 -21.33 -8.56 3.62
N ASP A 263 -21.87 -8.18 2.47
CA ASP A 263 -21.24 -7.22 1.57
C ASP A 263 -21.02 -5.83 2.19
N HIS A 264 -21.89 -5.40 3.12
CA HIS A 264 -21.78 -4.10 3.80
C HIS A 264 -20.68 -4.06 4.88
N GLU A 265 -20.08 -5.20 5.21
CA GLU A 265 -18.98 -5.36 6.16
C GLU A 265 -17.63 -5.60 5.44
N ARG A 266 -17.62 -5.61 4.10
CA ARG A 266 -16.40 -5.79 3.30
C ARG A 266 -15.69 -4.47 3.06
N PHE A 267 -14.37 -4.55 2.91
CA PHE A 267 -13.51 -3.40 2.71
C PHE A 267 -13.30 -3.16 1.23
N PHE A 268 -13.82 -2.04 0.74
CA PHE A 268 -13.66 -1.58 -0.63
C PHE A 268 -12.85 -0.29 -0.65
N ILE A 269 -11.72 -0.32 -1.34
CA ILE A 269 -10.89 0.86 -1.57
C ILE A 269 -11.26 1.46 -2.92
N THR A 270 -12.17 2.42 -2.89
CA THR A 270 -12.78 3.03 -4.08
C THR A 270 -12.17 4.38 -4.46
N LYS A 271 -11.20 4.86 -3.68
CA LYS A 271 -10.54 6.15 -3.87
C LYS A 271 -9.03 6.01 -3.71
N ASN A 272 -8.30 6.99 -4.26
CA ASN A 272 -6.85 7.04 -4.14
C ASN A 272 -6.43 7.51 -2.74
N VAL A 273 -6.35 6.59 -1.77
CA VAL A 273 -6.07 6.89 -0.35
C VAL A 273 -4.88 6.07 0.16
N ILE A 274 -4.41 6.41 1.36
CA ILE A 274 -3.60 5.50 2.17
C ILE A 274 -4.54 4.81 3.15
N PHE A 275 -4.64 3.48 3.08
CA PHE A 275 -5.35 2.70 4.09
C PHE A 275 -4.36 2.16 5.13
N ASP A 276 -4.38 2.78 6.31
CA ASP A 276 -3.52 2.43 7.43
C ASP A 276 -4.25 1.50 8.40
N GLY A 277 -3.81 0.26 8.50
CA GLY A 277 -4.34 -0.69 9.46
C GLY A 277 -3.99 -0.34 10.91
N ASN A 278 -3.02 0.55 11.14
CA ASN A 278 -2.58 0.96 12.48
C ASN A 278 -2.23 -0.22 13.42
N GLY A 279 -1.70 -1.30 12.84
CA GLY A 279 -1.36 -2.54 13.54
C GLY A 279 -2.52 -3.51 13.77
N HIS A 280 -3.74 -3.15 13.35
CA HIS A 280 -4.94 -3.96 13.54
C HIS A 280 -5.16 -5.02 12.46
N THR A 281 -6.08 -5.93 12.74
CA THR A 281 -6.39 -7.09 11.92
C THR A 281 -7.82 -7.05 11.37
N ILE A 282 -7.98 -7.29 10.07
CA ILE A 282 -9.25 -7.66 9.45
C ILE A 282 -9.31 -9.18 9.34
N SER A 283 -10.20 -9.80 10.11
CA SER A 283 -10.52 -11.22 10.01
C SER A 283 -11.80 -11.42 9.23
N ALA A 284 -11.77 -12.23 8.18
CA ALA A 284 -12.91 -12.47 7.32
C ALA A 284 -13.14 -13.98 7.13
N ASN A 285 -14.41 -14.37 7.02
CA ASN A 285 -14.82 -15.70 6.56
C ASN A 285 -15.78 -15.51 5.38
N THR A 286 -15.21 -15.36 4.18
CA THR A 286 -15.98 -15.08 2.97
C THR A 286 -15.63 -16.07 1.86
N THR A 287 -16.55 -16.25 0.91
CA THR A 287 -16.33 -17.08 -0.29
C THR A 287 -15.78 -16.27 -1.48
N THR A 288 -15.61 -14.95 -1.33
CA THR A 288 -15.17 -14.03 -2.39
C THR A 288 -13.82 -13.40 -2.08
N TYR A 289 -13.80 -12.31 -1.32
CA TYR A 289 -12.61 -11.59 -0.87
C TYR A 289 -12.85 -10.90 0.49
N ALA A 290 -11.78 -10.59 1.22
CA ALA A 290 -11.85 -9.79 2.45
C ALA A 290 -11.64 -8.28 2.18
N LEU A 291 -10.62 -7.95 1.38
CA LEU A 291 -10.29 -6.61 0.94
C LEU A 291 -10.29 -6.52 -0.58
N ARG A 292 -10.90 -5.47 -1.14
CA ARG A 292 -10.92 -5.21 -2.58
C ARG A 292 -10.47 -3.80 -2.91
N PHE A 293 -9.67 -3.67 -3.96
CA PHE A 293 -9.23 -2.40 -4.54
C PHE A 293 -9.91 -2.16 -5.87
N ASP A 294 -10.58 -1.01 -5.98
CA ASP A 294 -11.18 -0.46 -7.20
C ASP A 294 -10.46 0.82 -7.67
N SER A 295 -9.39 1.22 -6.97
CA SER A 295 -8.66 2.47 -7.18
C SER A 295 -7.17 2.32 -6.86
N THR A 296 -6.37 3.36 -7.09
CA THR A 296 -4.92 3.34 -6.81
C THR A 296 -4.66 3.75 -5.36
N ALA A 297 -4.28 2.80 -4.51
CA ALA A 297 -4.12 3.05 -3.08
C ALA A 297 -2.92 2.34 -2.47
N GLU A 298 -2.48 2.87 -1.32
CA GLU A 298 -1.51 2.22 -0.44
C GLU A 298 -2.23 1.49 0.70
N VAL A 299 -1.73 0.33 1.11
CA VAL A 299 -2.08 -0.32 2.38
C VAL A 299 -0.83 -0.48 3.21
N ARG A 300 -0.91 -0.10 4.49
CA ARG A 300 0.17 -0.26 5.45
C ARG A 300 -0.31 -0.68 6.84
N ASN A 301 0.58 -1.27 7.63
CA ASN A 301 0.33 -1.68 9.02
C ASN A 301 -0.95 -2.50 9.21
N LEU A 302 -1.33 -3.32 8.23
CA LEU A 302 -2.60 -4.04 8.23
C LEU A 302 -2.37 -5.54 8.18
N ASN A 303 -3.05 -6.28 9.05
CA ASN A 303 -3.14 -7.73 8.96
C ASN A 303 -4.49 -8.13 8.37
N ILE A 304 -4.51 -8.95 7.33
CA ILE A 304 -5.72 -9.49 6.72
C ILE A 304 -5.67 -11.01 6.85
N VAL A 305 -6.67 -11.58 7.50
CA VAL A 305 -6.77 -13.02 7.74
C VAL A 305 -8.09 -13.52 7.16
N GLN A 306 -8.00 -14.23 6.03
CA GLN A 306 -9.12 -14.93 5.41
C GLN A 306 -9.17 -16.38 5.92
N THR A 307 -10.32 -16.76 6.44
CA THR A 307 -10.64 -18.10 6.97
C THR A 307 -11.71 -18.83 6.16
N GLY A 308 -12.34 -18.14 5.19
CA GLY A 308 -13.24 -18.72 4.22
C GLY A 308 -12.54 -19.08 2.90
N ALA A 309 -13.28 -19.69 1.98
CA ALA A 309 -12.76 -20.17 0.70
C ALA A 309 -12.40 -19.06 -0.32
N GLY A 310 -12.69 -17.79 -0.02
CA GLY A 310 -12.34 -16.65 -0.87
C GLY A 310 -10.85 -16.30 -0.85
N ALA A 311 -10.52 -15.19 -1.50
CA ALA A 311 -9.22 -14.55 -1.40
C ALA A 311 -9.12 -13.67 -0.15
N ALA A 312 -7.91 -13.37 0.32
CA ALA A 312 -7.72 -12.33 1.31
C ALA A 312 -7.79 -10.94 0.65
N MET A 313 -7.27 -10.82 -0.58
CA MET A 313 -7.23 -9.56 -1.31
C MET A 313 -7.61 -9.74 -2.78
N GLN A 314 -8.32 -8.75 -3.33
CA GLN A 314 -8.57 -8.62 -4.76
C GLN A 314 -8.16 -7.23 -5.26
N VAL A 315 -7.36 -7.17 -6.32
CA VAL A 315 -7.03 -5.93 -7.03
C VAL A 315 -7.74 -5.95 -8.38
N ASN A 316 -8.63 -5.00 -8.63
CA ASN A 316 -9.38 -4.95 -9.89
C ASN A 316 -8.62 -4.32 -11.04
N ALA A 317 -9.09 -4.60 -12.27
CA ALA A 317 -8.56 -3.97 -13.47
C ALA A 317 -8.64 -2.45 -13.36
N GLY A 318 -7.56 -1.75 -13.74
CA GLY A 318 -7.42 -0.30 -13.58
C GLY A 318 -7.03 0.17 -12.17
N ALA A 319 -7.04 -0.71 -11.16
CA ALA A 319 -6.59 -0.40 -9.80
C ALA A 319 -5.11 -0.75 -9.60
N THR A 320 -4.46 -0.03 -8.68
CA THR A 320 -3.11 -0.36 -8.20
C THR A 320 -3.12 -0.45 -6.68
N ALA A 321 -2.64 -1.55 -6.12
CA ALA A 321 -2.43 -1.69 -4.68
C ALA A 321 -0.93 -1.72 -4.37
N THR A 322 -0.47 -0.80 -3.53
CA THR A 322 0.89 -0.84 -2.95
C THR A 322 0.78 -1.29 -1.51
N VAL A 323 1.45 -2.38 -1.13
CA VAL A 323 1.35 -2.98 0.20
C VAL A 323 2.70 -2.86 0.90
N ARG A 324 2.72 -2.30 2.12
CA ARG A 324 3.90 -2.12 2.99
C ARG A 324 3.58 -2.61 4.40
N ASP A 325 4.54 -3.17 5.13
CA ASP A 325 4.39 -3.51 6.56
C ASP A 325 3.04 -4.18 6.92
N SER A 326 2.57 -5.09 6.07
CA SER A 326 1.21 -5.64 6.12
C SER A 326 1.22 -7.10 5.76
N SER A 327 0.32 -7.89 6.36
CA SER A 327 0.20 -9.31 6.09
C SER A 327 -1.13 -9.63 5.41
N ILE A 328 -1.08 -10.36 4.31
CA ILE A 328 -2.24 -10.84 3.55
C ILE A 328 -2.22 -12.37 3.62
N LYS A 329 -3.16 -12.94 4.38
CA LYS A 329 -3.12 -14.35 4.77
C LYS A 329 -4.44 -15.06 4.44
N CYS A 330 -4.34 -16.23 3.80
CA CYS A 330 -5.39 -17.24 3.81
C CYS A 330 -4.95 -18.40 4.70
N THR A 331 -5.82 -18.80 5.64
CA THR A 331 -5.57 -19.91 6.60
C THR A 331 -6.14 -21.25 6.14
N VAL A 332 -7.00 -21.22 5.13
CA VAL A 332 -7.69 -22.39 4.58
C VAL A 332 -7.38 -22.55 3.09
N THR A 333 -7.65 -23.74 2.57
CA THR A 333 -7.56 -24.02 1.15
C THR A 333 -8.49 -23.10 0.36
N THR A 334 -7.92 -22.30 -0.55
CA THR A 334 -8.66 -21.41 -1.44
C THR A 334 -8.45 -21.79 -2.90
N PRO A 335 -9.53 -21.96 -3.71
CA PRO A 335 -9.39 -22.18 -5.15
C PRO A 335 -9.04 -20.89 -5.93
N MET A 336 -9.22 -19.71 -5.32
CA MET A 336 -9.02 -18.41 -5.96
C MET A 336 -7.58 -17.89 -5.83
N GLY A 337 -6.84 -18.39 -4.84
CA GLY A 337 -5.56 -17.85 -4.40
C GLY A 337 -5.73 -16.85 -3.25
N THR A 338 -4.65 -16.59 -2.52
CA THR A 338 -4.63 -15.60 -1.43
C THR A 338 -4.87 -14.20 -1.96
N VAL A 339 -4.35 -13.92 -3.16
CA VAL A 339 -4.60 -12.69 -3.91
C VAL A 339 -5.15 -12.99 -5.30
N ILE A 340 -6.28 -12.35 -5.64
CA ILE A 340 -6.77 -12.25 -7.01
C ILE A 340 -6.24 -10.95 -7.63
N LEU A 341 -5.52 -11.07 -8.73
CA LEU A 341 -4.88 -9.94 -9.39
C LEU A 341 -5.47 -9.73 -10.80
N ASN A 342 -6.22 -8.64 -10.95
CA ASN A 342 -6.75 -8.16 -12.24
C ASN A 342 -6.12 -6.82 -12.67
N GLY A 343 -5.54 -6.07 -11.72
CA GLY A 343 -4.85 -4.80 -11.94
C GLY A 343 -3.36 -4.92 -11.61
N LYS A 344 -2.83 -3.95 -10.85
CA LYS A 344 -1.42 -3.91 -10.45
C LYS A 344 -1.25 -4.10 -8.94
N LEU A 345 -0.34 -4.99 -8.55
CA LEU A 345 0.06 -5.19 -7.15
C LEU A 345 1.55 -4.92 -7.00
N ILE A 346 1.90 -4.08 -6.03
CA ILE A 346 3.29 -3.79 -5.63
C ILE A 346 3.45 -4.23 -4.17
N LEU A 347 4.30 -5.22 -3.94
CA LEU A 347 4.68 -5.69 -2.61
C LEU A 347 6.02 -5.05 -2.23
N GLU A 348 6.00 -4.21 -1.21
CA GLU A 348 7.17 -3.48 -0.70
C GLU A 348 7.72 -4.12 0.57
N SER A 349 8.76 -3.53 1.15
CA SER A 349 9.32 -3.97 2.43
C SER A 349 8.23 -4.16 3.50
N GLY A 350 8.32 -5.27 4.23
CA GLY A 350 7.38 -5.63 5.29
C GLY A 350 6.06 -6.22 4.79
N ALA A 351 5.78 -6.19 3.48
CA ALA A 351 4.61 -6.88 2.92
C ALA A 351 4.77 -8.40 2.99
N LYS A 352 3.72 -9.09 3.42
CA LYS A 352 3.68 -10.55 3.51
C LYS A 352 2.48 -11.12 2.77
N VAL A 353 2.68 -12.11 1.93
CA VAL A 353 1.59 -12.92 1.34
C VAL A 353 1.74 -14.36 1.80
N VAL A 354 0.73 -14.87 2.49
CA VAL A 354 0.77 -16.19 3.11
C VAL A 354 -0.43 -17.02 2.64
N SER A 355 -0.13 -18.14 1.99
CA SER A 355 -1.11 -19.13 1.56
C SER A 355 -0.90 -20.43 2.34
N GLU A 356 -1.73 -20.64 3.36
CA GLU A 356 -1.82 -21.90 4.09
C GLU A 356 -2.89 -22.81 3.48
N GLY A 357 -3.18 -23.93 4.14
CA GLY A 357 -4.14 -24.95 3.70
C GLY A 357 -3.45 -26.17 3.10
N ALA A 358 -4.21 -26.92 2.29
CA ALA A 358 -3.69 -28.05 1.53
C ALA A 358 -3.56 -27.68 0.05
N ALA A 359 -2.60 -28.30 -0.65
CA ALA A 359 -2.41 -28.14 -2.10
C ALA A 359 -2.10 -29.50 -2.73
N ALA A 360 -3.13 -30.33 -2.92
CA ALA A 360 -2.95 -31.68 -3.46
C ALA A 360 -2.37 -31.68 -4.89
N ASP A 361 -2.76 -30.70 -5.72
CA ASP A 361 -2.38 -30.59 -7.14
C ASP A 361 -1.64 -29.28 -7.47
N GLY A 362 -1.39 -28.43 -6.47
CA GLY A 362 -0.76 -27.11 -6.65
C GLY A 362 -1.70 -26.02 -7.21
N THR A 363 -2.93 -26.37 -7.57
CA THR A 363 -3.91 -25.42 -8.11
C THR A 363 -4.73 -24.73 -7.03
N GLN A 364 -4.61 -25.18 -5.79
CA GLN A 364 -5.28 -24.61 -4.63
C GLN A 364 -4.23 -23.95 -3.72
N SER A 365 -4.65 -22.98 -2.91
CA SER A 365 -3.76 -22.29 -1.96
C SER A 365 -2.59 -21.59 -2.66
N VAL A 366 -2.90 -20.96 -3.80
CA VAL A 366 -1.95 -20.18 -4.60
C VAL A 366 -1.68 -18.82 -3.93
N GLY A 367 -0.47 -18.30 -4.02
CA GLY A 367 -0.13 -16.95 -3.54
C GLY A 367 -0.90 -15.85 -4.26
N VAL A 368 -0.57 -15.65 -5.54
CA VAL A 368 -1.19 -14.67 -6.44
C VAL A 368 -1.66 -15.36 -7.70
N ARG A 369 -2.93 -15.13 -8.05
CA ARG A 369 -3.53 -15.63 -9.28
C ARG A 369 -3.93 -14.48 -10.19
N PHE A 370 -3.47 -14.52 -11.44
CA PHE A 370 -3.79 -13.52 -12.45
C PHE A 370 -5.13 -13.88 -13.11
N HIS A 371 -6.08 -12.94 -13.11
CA HIS A 371 -7.46 -13.15 -13.60
C HIS A 371 -7.85 -12.26 -14.79
N THR A 372 -7.13 -11.17 -15.04
CA THR A 372 -7.33 -10.34 -16.24
C THR A 372 -6.02 -10.12 -17.01
N ALA A 373 -6.12 -9.94 -18.33
CA ALA A 373 -5.01 -9.53 -19.17
C ALA A 373 -4.42 -8.17 -18.71
N ASN A 374 -3.12 -8.00 -18.90
CA ASN A 374 -2.30 -6.85 -18.46
C ASN A 374 -2.20 -6.68 -16.94
N ALA A 375 -2.59 -7.68 -16.15
CA ALA A 375 -2.33 -7.68 -14.72
C ALA A 375 -0.82 -7.74 -14.44
N GLU A 376 -0.37 -6.97 -13.44
CA GLU A 376 1.05 -6.75 -13.14
C GLU A 376 1.34 -6.98 -11.66
N LEU A 377 2.37 -7.79 -11.36
CA LEU A 377 2.90 -8.00 -10.03
C LEU A 377 4.34 -7.48 -9.96
N ILE A 378 4.63 -6.66 -8.95
CA ILE A 378 5.97 -6.24 -8.58
C ILE A 378 6.26 -6.69 -7.15
N VAL A 379 7.37 -7.40 -6.95
CA VAL A 379 7.88 -7.81 -5.64
C VAL A 379 9.22 -7.14 -5.39
N ASN A 380 9.28 -6.26 -4.38
CA ASN A 380 10.48 -5.51 -4.01
C ASN A 380 11.21 -6.15 -2.82
N ASP A 381 12.42 -5.66 -2.57
CA ASP A 381 13.21 -6.07 -1.41
C ASP A 381 12.46 -5.85 -0.10
N GLY A 382 12.64 -6.80 0.82
CA GLY A 382 11.95 -6.83 2.12
C GLY A 382 10.53 -7.40 2.08
N ALA A 383 9.96 -7.71 0.91
CA ALA A 383 8.69 -8.44 0.82
C ALA A 383 8.91 -9.95 1.06
N GLU A 384 7.94 -10.61 1.70
CA GLU A 384 7.96 -12.04 1.99
C GLU A 384 6.72 -12.74 1.41
N ILE A 385 6.91 -13.87 0.72
CA ILE A 385 5.80 -14.68 0.20
C ILE A 385 6.03 -16.12 0.62
N THR A 386 5.03 -16.74 1.25
CA THR A 386 5.07 -18.14 1.68
C THR A 386 3.82 -18.87 1.21
N THR A 387 4.00 -19.93 0.41
CA THR A 387 2.88 -20.68 -0.17
C THR A 387 3.05 -22.18 -0.05
N VAL A 388 1.97 -22.88 0.30
CA VAL A 388 1.90 -24.35 0.24
C VAL A 388 1.52 -24.87 -1.16
N GLY A 389 0.84 -24.04 -1.97
CA GLY A 389 0.60 -24.29 -3.40
C GLY A 389 1.58 -23.52 -4.29
N ASN A 390 1.20 -23.29 -5.54
CA ASN A 390 2.00 -22.46 -6.45
C ASN A 390 2.05 -21.01 -5.96
N THR A 391 3.16 -20.31 -6.15
CA THR A 391 3.26 -18.91 -5.69
C THR A 391 2.55 -17.97 -6.65
N PHE A 392 2.87 -18.04 -7.93
CA PHE A 392 2.32 -17.19 -8.98
C PHE A 392 1.76 -18.04 -10.10
N LYS A 393 0.49 -17.80 -10.43
CA LYS A 393 -0.22 -18.57 -11.46
C LYS A 393 -0.66 -17.66 -12.59
N ALA A 394 0.19 -17.54 -13.60
CA ALA A 394 -0.01 -16.76 -14.81
C ALA A 394 -0.47 -17.68 -15.95
N ASN A 395 -1.63 -18.31 -15.79
CA ASN A 395 -2.09 -19.34 -16.73
C ASN A 395 -3.58 -19.23 -17.14
N ALA A 396 -4.30 -18.25 -16.60
CA ALA A 396 -5.73 -18.07 -16.89
C ALA A 396 -5.97 -17.07 -18.04
N VAL A 397 -5.06 -16.10 -18.21
CA VAL A 397 -5.24 -14.93 -19.07
C VAL A 397 -3.89 -14.37 -19.50
N THR A 398 -3.72 -13.94 -20.76
CA THR A 398 -2.47 -13.39 -21.30
C THR A 398 -2.75 -12.03 -21.98
N PRO A 399 -1.80 -11.06 -21.98
CA PRO A 399 -0.49 -11.07 -21.31
C PRO A 399 -0.58 -10.78 -19.81
N THR A 400 0.45 -11.14 -19.05
CA THR A 400 0.62 -10.73 -17.64
C THR A 400 2.09 -10.52 -17.34
N THR A 401 2.40 -9.64 -16.39
CA THR A 401 3.78 -9.30 -16.05
C THR A 401 4.07 -9.58 -14.58
N THR A 402 5.16 -10.28 -14.29
CA THR A 402 5.71 -10.46 -12.94
C THR A 402 7.14 -9.95 -12.91
N THR A 403 7.42 -8.96 -12.06
CA THR A 403 8.77 -8.43 -11.81
C THR A 403 9.15 -8.67 -10.36
N ILE A 404 10.27 -9.33 -10.13
CA ILE A 404 10.84 -9.59 -8.82
C ILE A 404 12.14 -8.81 -8.74
N ASN A 405 12.09 -7.63 -8.13
CA ASN A 405 13.27 -6.83 -7.84
C ASN A 405 14.06 -7.47 -6.68
N GLY A 406 13.37 -8.11 -5.74
CA GLY A 406 13.96 -9.01 -4.75
C GLY A 406 12.97 -9.55 -3.73
N GLY A 407 13.34 -9.57 -2.44
CA GLY A 407 12.53 -10.17 -1.37
C GLY A 407 12.76 -11.67 -1.17
N LYS A 408 11.91 -12.32 -0.37
CA LYS A 408 12.02 -13.75 -0.02
C LYS A 408 10.75 -14.51 -0.40
N ILE A 409 10.89 -15.53 -1.25
CA ILE A 409 9.79 -16.40 -1.68
C ILE A 409 10.08 -17.83 -1.22
N THR A 410 9.17 -18.39 -0.43
CA THR A 410 9.19 -19.79 0.00
C THR A 410 7.96 -20.50 -0.55
N THR A 411 8.17 -21.59 -1.28
CA THR A 411 7.08 -22.35 -1.88
C THR A 411 7.26 -23.84 -1.66
N ALA A 412 6.18 -24.59 -1.51
CA ALA A 412 6.23 -26.05 -1.51
C ALA A 412 6.11 -26.66 -2.92
N ARG A 413 5.94 -25.83 -3.97
CA ARG A 413 5.77 -26.26 -5.36
C ARG A 413 6.46 -25.31 -6.35
N TRP A 414 5.77 -24.92 -7.43
CA TRP A 414 6.27 -23.98 -8.43
C TRP A 414 6.13 -22.57 -7.89
N MET A 415 7.16 -21.74 -8.04
CA MET A 415 7.05 -20.32 -7.77
C MET A 415 6.30 -19.62 -8.89
N TRP A 416 6.54 -19.98 -10.14
CA TRP A 416 5.84 -19.38 -11.28
C TRP A 416 5.39 -20.42 -12.28
N GLU A 417 4.13 -20.31 -12.70
CA GLU A 417 3.49 -21.17 -13.68
C GLU A 417 2.95 -20.34 -14.85
N SER A 418 3.28 -20.76 -16.08
CA SER A 418 2.73 -20.20 -17.32
C SER A 418 2.31 -21.31 -18.31
N ASN A 419 1.28 -21.03 -19.12
CA ASN A 419 0.76 -21.96 -20.15
C ASN A 419 0.54 -21.31 -21.53
N ALA A 420 1.03 -20.09 -21.75
CA ALA A 420 0.82 -19.35 -23.00
C ALA A 420 2.01 -18.44 -23.32
N SER A 421 2.15 -18.07 -24.59
CA SER A 421 3.00 -16.95 -25.00
C SER A 421 2.42 -15.62 -24.50
N GLY A 422 3.30 -14.63 -24.27
CA GLY A 422 2.90 -13.27 -23.85
C GLY A 422 2.88 -13.03 -22.34
N HIS A 423 3.15 -14.05 -21.53
CA HIS A 423 3.46 -13.85 -20.11
C HIS A 423 4.93 -13.48 -19.93
N THR A 424 5.21 -12.51 -19.06
CA THR A 424 6.58 -12.07 -18.74
C THR A 424 6.91 -12.32 -17.27
N LEU A 425 8.03 -12.99 -17.01
CA LEU A 425 8.68 -13.09 -15.71
C LEU A 425 10.05 -12.41 -15.79
N THR A 426 10.33 -11.46 -14.90
CA THR A 426 11.66 -10.86 -14.76
C THR A 426 12.12 -10.94 -13.31
N ILE A 427 13.23 -11.64 -13.08
CA ILE A 427 13.85 -11.78 -11.76
C ILE A 427 15.16 -11.01 -11.77
N LYS A 428 15.25 -9.92 -11.00
CA LYS A 428 16.48 -9.12 -10.84
C LYS A 428 17.28 -9.53 -9.60
N GLY A 429 16.61 -10.08 -8.60
CA GLY A 429 17.21 -10.46 -7.32
C GLY A 429 16.24 -11.23 -6.45
N GLY A 430 16.61 -11.41 -5.17
CA GLY A 430 15.77 -12.08 -4.16
C GLY A 430 16.27 -13.47 -3.76
N THR A 431 15.61 -14.04 -2.76
CA THR A 431 15.86 -15.38 -2.22
C THR A 431 14.67 -16.29 -2.49
N PHE A 432 14.90 -17.41 -3.15
CA PHE A 432 13.89 -18.37 -3.55
C PHE A 432 14.17 -19.71 -2.87
N ILE A 433 13.20 -20.24 -2.13
CA ILE A 433 13.32 -21.49 -1.39
C ILE A 433 12.18 -22.39 -1.81
N SER A 434 12.49 -23.59 -2.28
CA SER A 434 11.48 -24.60 -2.59
C SER A 434 11.85 -25.96 -2.04
N THR A 435 10.90 -26.60 -1.37
CA THR A 435 11.00 -28.00 -0.95
C THR A 435 10.51 -28.97 -2.02
N SER A 436 10.07 -28.45 -3.16
CA SER A 436 9.57 -29.23 -4.29
C SER A 436 10.70 -29.98 -5.00
N GLU A 437 10.39 -31.18 -5.48
CA GLU A 437 11.24 -31.93 -6.42
C GLU A 437 11.13 -31.40 -7.85
N SER A 438 10.05 -30.68 -8.16
CA SER A 438 9.79 -30.07 -9.46
C SER A 438 10.58 -28.78 -9.67
N ASP A 439 10.70 -28.36 -10.92
CA ASP A 439 11.27 -27.07 -11.35
C ASP A 439 10.60 -25.89 -10.62
N LEU A 440 11.39 -24.89 -10.22
CA LEU A 440 10.85 -23.69 -9.58
C LEU A 440 9.94 -22.88 -10.52
N ILE A 441 10.31 -22.83 -11.80
CA ILE A 441 9.58 -22.17 -12.88
C ILE A 441 9.04 -23.26 -13.82
N ALA A 442 7.72 -23.32 -13.96
CA ALA A 442 7.03 -24.31 -14.78
C ALA A 442 6.33 -23.67 -15.98
N THR A 443 6.58 -24.22 -17.17
CA THR A 443 5.92 -23.83 -18.42
C THR A 443 5.19 -25.04 -19.03
N TYR A 444 3.99 -24.82 -19.58
CA TYR A 444 3.13 -25.87 -20.15
C TYR A 444 2.81 -25.62 -21.62
N GLY A 445 2.81 -26.70 -22.40
CA GLY A 445 2.52 -26.64 -23.85
C GLY A 445 3.74 -26.17 -24.65
N LYS A 446 3.65 -26.23 -25.99
CA LYS A 446 4.66 -25.63 -26.88
C LYS A 446 4.51 -24.11 -26.85
N THR A 447 4.89 -23.48 -25.75
CA THR A 447 4.71 -22.04 -25.52
C THR A 447 6.01 -21.41 -25.05
N GLU A 448 6.32 -20.22 -25.57
CA GLU A 448 7.53 -19.45 -25.25
C GLU A 448 7.12 -18.18 -24.50
N PRO A 449 6.93 -18.23 -23.16
CA PRO A 449 6.81 -17.02 -22.37
C PRO A 449 8.16 -16.31 -22.24
N THR A 450 8.16 -15.01 -21.95
CA THR A 450 9.41 -14.27 -21.75
C THR A 450 9.88 -14.39 -20.32
N ILE A 451 11.04 -15.04 -20.14
CA ILE A 451 11.65 -15.24 -18.83
C ILE A 451 13.04 -14.60 -18.82
N ASN A 452 13.20 -13.57 -18.00
CA ASN A 452 14.46 -12.86 -17.80
C ASN A 452 15.01 -13.19 -16.41
N LEU A 453 16.13 -13.91 -16.34
CA LEU A 453 16.83 -14.27 -15.11
C LEU A 453 18.09 -13.41 -14.96
N LEU A 454 17.95 -12.28 -14.29
CA LEU A 454 18.98 -11.25 -14.14
C LEU A 454 19.67 -11.29 -12.76
N GLY A 455 19.30 -12.21 -11.88
CA GLY A 455 19.95 -12.41 -10.59
C GLY A 455 19.14 -13.30 -9.64
N GLY A 456 19.66 -13.50 -8.42
CA GLY A 456 18.95 -14.13 -7.32
C GLY A 456 19.69 -15.31 -6.67
N THR A 457 19.20 -15.71 -5.50
CA THR A 457 19.68 -16.87 -4.74
C THR A 457 18.59 -17.91 -4.63
N TYR A 458 18.88 -19.13 -5.07
CA TYR A 458 17.94 -20.21 -5.23
C TYR A 458 18.37 -21.39 -4.36
N THR A 459 17.56 -21.77 -3.38
CA THR A 459 17.71 -23.01 -2.62
C THR A 459 16.61 -23.96 -3.09
N VAL A 460 16.87 -24.60 -4.22
CA VAL A 460 15.93 -25.42 -4.99
C VAL A 460 16.67 -26.57 -5.67
N LYS A 461 15.95 -27.60 -6.12
CA LYS A 461 16.57 -28.66 -6.92
C LYS A 461 16.84 -28.25 -8.35
N LYS A 462 15.88 -27.58 -8.99
CA LYS A 462 15.98 -27.12 -10.39
C LYS A 462 15.26 -25.80 -10.56
N ILE A 463 15.84 -24.89 -11.35
CA ILE A 463 15.27 -23.55 -11.58
C ILE A 463 14.19 -23.62 -12.67
N ILE A 464 14.50 -24.18 -13.83
CA ILE A 464 13.60 -24.24 -15.00
C ILE A 464 13.94 -25.44 -15.90
N ALA A 465 13.02 -25.83 -16.79
CA ALA A 465 13.32 -26.71 -17.92
C ALA A 465 14.18 -25.97 -18.96
N GLU A 466 15.21 -26.65 -19.49
CA GLU A 466 16.22 -26.06 -20.38
C GLU A 466 15.61 -25.30 -21.58
N ASN A 467 16.28 -24.21 -22.00
CA ASN A 467 15.95 -23.40 -23.18
C ASN A 467 14.62 -22.60 -23.08
N MET A 468 14.27 -22.14 -21.89
CA MET A 468 13.05 -21.34 -21.65
C MET A 468 13.33 -19.91 -21.19
N VAL A 469 14.60 -19.51 -21.13
CA VAL A 469 15.03 -18.20 -20.64
C VAL A 469 15.44 -17.34 -21.84
N ASP A 470 14.88 -16.14 -21.93
CA ASP A 470 15.12 -15.18 -23.03
C ASP A 470 16.35 -14.32 -22.75
N THR A 471 16.62 -14.03 -21.48
CA THR A 471 17.75 -13.19 -21.08
C THR A 471 18.31 -13.65 -19.74
N ILE A 472 19.64 -13.72 -19.67
CA ILE A 472 20.37 -14.06 -18.46
C ILE A 472 21.33 -12.92 -18.05
N GLY A 473 21.47 -12.66 -16.75
CA GLY A 473 22.32 -11.59 -16.23
C GLY A 473 22.53 -11.68 -14.71
N GLY A 474 23.32 -10.73 -14.19
CA GLY A 474 23.65 -10.61 -12.76
C GLY A 474 24.22 -11.88 -12.14
N THR A 475 24.17 -12.02 -10.81
CA THR A 475 24.70 -13.19 -10.09
C THR A 475 23.58 -14.16 -9.77
N ILE A 476 23.71 -15.40 -10.25
CA ILE A 476 22.75 -16.49 -10.04
C ILE A 476 23.41 -17.54 -9.15
N THR A 477 22.83 -17.78 -7.98
CA THR A 477 23.34 -18.75 -7.00
C THR A 477 22.34 -19.88 -6.80
N LEU A 478 22.75 -21.14 -6.98
CA LEU A 478 21.96 -22.33 -6.73
C LEU A 478 22.56 -23.14 -5.58
N ASN A 479 21.78 -23.39 -4.53
CA ASN A 479 22.19 -24.10 -3.31
C ASN A 479 23.51 -23.58 -2.71
N GLY A 480 23.67 -22.25 -2.70
CA GLY A 480 24.88 -21.57 -2.20
C GLY A 480 26.06 -21.53 -3.18
N LYS A 481 25.97 -22.16 -4.36
CA LYS A 481 27.00 -22.13 -5.41
C LYS A 481 26.62 -21.13 -6.52
N VAL A 482 27.54 -20.25 -6.89
CA VAL A 482 27.35 -19.40 -8.08
C VAL A 482 27.41 -20.29 -9.33
N ILE A 483 26.33 -20.31 -10.12
CA ILE A 483 26.22 -21.10 -11.37
C ILE A 483 26.27 -20.23 -12.62
N PHE A 484 26.09 -18.91 -12.48
CA PHE A 484 26.31 -17.94 -13.54
C PHE A 484 26.51 -16.54 -12.97
N ARG A 485 27.37 -15.75 -13.62
CA ARG A 485 27.54 -14.32 -13.37
C ARG A 485 27.62 -13.55 -14.69
N GLY A 486 26.58 -12.80 -15.03
CA GLY A 486 26.60 -11.91 -16.19
C GLY A 486 27.68 -10.81 -16.08
N PRO A 487 28.18 -10.27 -17.20
CA PRO A 487 29.17 -9.20 -17.20
C PRO A 487 28.55 -7.88 -16.79
N THR A 488 29.32 -7.03 -16.13
CA THR A 488 29.02 -5.61 -16.02
C THR A 488 29.35 -4.87 -17.34
N PRO A 489 28.80 -3.67 -17.58
CA PRO A 489 29.12 -2.88 -18.77
C PRO A 489 30.61 -2.53 -18.93
N GLU A 490 31.39 -2.55 -17.85
CA GLU A 490 32.84 -2.33 -17.91
C GLU A 490 33.62 -3.60 -18.23
N GLU A 491 33.11 -4.76 -17.78
CA GLU A 491 33.72 -6.07 -18.05
C GLU A 491 33.47 -6.57 -19.49
N PHE A 492 32.42 -6.08 -20.17
CA PHE A 492 32.17 -6.45 -21.57
C PHE A 492 31.66 -5.27 -22.39
N LYS A 493 32.52 -4.75 -23.28
CA LYS A 493 32.22 -3.54 -24.05
C LYS A 493 32.94 -3.44 -25.39
N ASN A 494 32.28 -2.82 -26.35
CA ASN A 494 32.87 -2.33 -27.58
C ASN A 494 33.57 -1.00 -27.29
N THR A 495 34.87 -0.94 -27.56
CA THR A 495 35.71 0.19 -27.13
C THR A 495 36.18 1.08 -28.26
N GLU A 496 36.27 0.56 -29.48
CA GLU A 496 36.86 1.31 -30.59
C GLU A 496 36.25 0.91 -31.93
N ALA A 497 35.99 1.90 -32.77
CA ALA A 497 35.75 1.73 -34.20
C ALA A 497 36.85 2.49 -34.94
N SER A 498 37.56 1.81 -35.84
CA SER A 498 38.72 2.37 -36.52
C SER A 498 38.83 1.89 -37.95
N ILE A 499 39.60 2.60 -38.77
CA ILE A 499 39.91 2.14 -40.12
C ILE A 499 40.82 0.91 -40.04
N TYR A 500 40.45 -0.13 -40.77
CA TYR A 500 41.30 -1.29 -40.98
C TYR A 500 41.97 -1.21 -42.35
N MET A 501 43.30 -1.18 -42.37
CA MET A 501 44.10 -1.19 -43.60
C MET A 501 45.36 -2.04 -43.42
N PRO A 502 45.71 -2.88 -44.41
CA PRO A 502 47.01 -3.54 -44.45
C PRO A 502 48.18 -2.54 -44.52
N SER A 503 49.31 -2.87 -43.91
CA SER A 503 50.57 -2.11 -44.00
C SER A 503 51.46 -2.60 -45.15
N GLY A 504 52.36 -1.75 -45.64
CA GLY A 504 53.43 -2.15 -46.57
C GLY A 504 53.07 -2.02 -48.06
N ASN A 505 52.33 -0.96 -48.40
CA ASN A 505 51.90 -0.63 -49.77
C ASN A 505 51.05 -1.73 -50.46
N VAL A 506 50.23 -2.45 -49.69
CA VAL A 506 49.32 -3.52 -50.19
C VAL A 506 47.85 -3.25 -49.85
N ALA A 507 47.54 -2.07 -49.32
CA ALA A 507 46.17 -1.65 -49.04
C ALA A 507 45.39 -1.43 -50.35
N THR A 508 44.14 -1.89 -50.39
CA THR A 508 43.24 -1.76 -51.54
C THR A 508 41.82 -1.54 -51.04
N LYS A 509 40.93 -1.02 -51.91
CA LYS A 509 39.48 -0.93 -51.62
C LYS A 509 38.86 -2.29 -51.21
N ASN A 510 39.51 -3.42 -51.57
CA ASN A 510 38.98 -4.78 -51.37
C ASN A 510 39.46 -5.48 -50.09
N ASN A 511 40.56 -5.05 -49.48
CA ASN A 511 41.12 -5.63 -48.26
C ASN A 511 41.20 -4.62 -47.10
N SER A 512 40.68 -3.40 -47.31
CA SER A 512 40.55 -2.35 -46.32
C SER A 512 39.08 -2.12 -45.95
N GLY A 513 38.83 -1.57 -44.77
CA GLY A 513 37.48 -1.43 -44.24
C GLY A 513 37.37 -0.69 -42.91
N VAL A 514 36.32 -0.99 -42.16
CA VAL A 514 36.12 -0.53 -40.77
C VAL A 514 36.18 -1.73 -39.84
N SER A 515 36.91 -1.58 -38.74
CA SER A 515 36.95 -2.55 -37.64
C SER A 515 36.19 -2.04 -36.43
N PHE A 516 35.60 -2.96 -35.68
CA PHE A 516 35.04 -2.73 -34.36
C PHE A 516 35.74 -3.65 -33.36
N THR A 517 36.29 -3.07 -32.30
CA THR A 517 37.02 -3.78 -31.25
C THR A 517 36.15 -3.96 -30.03
N THR A 518 36.06 -5.20 -29.56
CA THR A 518 35.39 -5.57 -28.31
C THR A 518 36.43 -6.00 -27.28
N LYS A 519 36.36 -5.43 -26.09
CA LYS A 519 37.17 -5.84 -24.93
C LYS A 519 36.32 -6.62 -23.94
N VAL A 520 36.92 -7.66 -23.40
CA VAL A 520 36.37 -8.56 -22.39
C VAL A 520 37.33 -8.59 -21.21
N ASP A 521 36.88 -8.23 -20.02
CA ASP A 521 37.69 -8.34 -18.81
C ASP A 521 38.16 -9.79 -18.61
N LYS A 522 39.46 -9.94 -18.36
CA LYS A 522 40.09 -11.26 -18.27
C LYS A 522 39.55 -12.07 -17.10
N ASN A 523 39.38 -11.43 -15.94
CA ASN A 523 38.91 -12.12 -14.74
C ASN A 523 37.46 -12.59 -14.90
N TRP A 524 36.61 -11.78 -15.52
CA TRP A 524 35.24 -12.20 -15.85
C TRP A 524 35.22 -13.39 -16.78
N TYR A 525 35.96 -13.32 -17.89
CA TYR A 525 35.97 -14.39 -18.88
C TYR A 525 36.52 -15.70 -18.31
N ASP A 526 37.67 -15.64 -17.63
CA ASP A 526 38.32 -16.81 -17.05
C ASP A 526 37.44 -17.45 -15.96
N ALA A 527 36.74 -16.65 -15.15
CA ALA A 527 35.83 -17.15 -14.13
C ALA A 527 34.63 -17.91 -14.74
N ILE A 528 34.08 -17.42 -15.87
CA ILE A 528 32.99 -18.11 -16.57
C ILE A 528 33.52 -19.36 -17.27
N ALA A 529 34.65 -19.27 -17.96
CA ALA A 529 35.24 -20.39 -18.70
C ALA A 529 35.64 -21.56 -17.78
N ALA A 530 36.00 -21.26 -16.53
CA ALA A 530 36.29 -22.26 -15.51
C ALA A 530 35.06 -22.77 -14.74
N MET A 531 33.87 -22.23 -15.00
CA MET A 531 32.65 -22.56 -14.25
C MET A 531 32.05 -23.89 -14.73
N GLU A 532 31.88 -24.82 -13.79
CA GLU A 532 31.23 -26.10 -14.06
C GLU A 532 29.80 -25.91 -14.60
N GLY A 533 29.45 -26.64 -15.66
CA GLY A 533 28.15 -26.53 -16.32
C GLY A 533 28.00 -25.32 -17.24
N VAL A 534 29.05 -24.50 -17.42
CA VAL A 534 29.03 -23.38 -18.38
C VAL A 534 29.95 -23.68 -19.56
N THR A 535 29.44 -23.46 -20.77
CA THR A 535 30.20 -23.59 -22.03
C THR A 535 30.12 -22.28 -22.80
N ILE A 536 31.27 -21.71 -23.16
CA ILE A 536 31.32 -20.57 -24.08
C ILE A 536 31.30 -21.13 -25.50
N ASN A 537 30.21 -20.90 -26.22
CA ASN A 537 29.97 -21.49 -27.55
C ASN A 537 30.65 -20.71 -28.66
N SER A 538 30.56 -19.39 -28.60
CA SER A 538 31.11 -18.50 -29.62
C SER A 538 31.29 -17.09 -29.08
N MET A 539 32.15 -16.32 -29.73
CA MET A 539 32.25 -14.88 -29.56
C MET A 539 32.36 -14.25 -30.94
N GLY A 540 31.86 -13.03 -31.08
CA GLY A 540 31.81 -12.42 -32.40
C GLY A 540 31.37 -10.97 -32.40
N THR A 541 31.29 -10.41 -33.60
CA THR A 541 30.86 -9.03 -33.83
C THR A 541 29.78 -8.99 -34.90
N LEU A 542 28.63 -8.38 -34.57
CA LEU A 542 27.61 -8.00 -35.55
C LEU A 542 27.90 -6.59 -36.06
N ILE A 543 27.89 -6.40 -37.38
CA ILE A 543 28.02 -5.08 -38.02
C ILE A 543 26.87 -4.87 -39.00
N VAL A 544 26.13 -3.77 -38.82
CA VAL A 544 25.00 -3.40 -39.68
C VAL A 544 25.00 -1.89 -39.98
N PRO A 545 24.34 -1.44 -41.06
CA PRO A 545 23.97 -0.04 -41.20
C PRO A 545 23.06 0.39 -40.05
N LYS A 546 23.23 1.62 -39.54
CA LYS A 546 22.40 2.16 -38.47
C LYS A 546 20.90 2.09 -38.76
N SER A 547 20.52 2.28 -40.03
CA SER A 547 19.13 2.19 -40.49
C SER A 547 18.50 0.81 -40.27
N TYR A 548 19.27 -0.25 -40.06
CA TYR A 548 18.74 -1.58 -39.77
C TYR A 548 18.38 -1.71 -38.29
N VAL A 549 19.18 -1.13 -37.40
CA VAL A 549 18.87 -1.02 -35.97
C VAL A 549 17.64 -0.14 -35.76
N ASP A 550 17.55 0.98 -36.49
CA ASP A 550 16.36 1.84 -36.43
C ASP A 550 15.10 1.10 -36.91
N ALA A 551 15.22 0.25 -37.94
CA ALA A 551 14.13 -0.62 -38.41
C ALA A 551 13.74 -1.72 -37.39
N ALA A 552 14.66 -2.12 -36.51
CA ALA A 552 14.42 -3.02 -35.39
C ALA A 552 13.99 -2.27 -34.11
N ASN A 553 13.42 -1.05 -34.25
CA ASN A 553 12.98 -0.18 -33.15
C ASN A 553 14.10 0.14 -32.14
N GLY A 554 15.35 0.20 -32.59
CA GLY A 554 16.52 0.49 -31.75
C GLY A 554 17.16 -0.73 -31.08
N VAL A 555 16.58 -1.93 -31.22
CA VAL A 555 17.12 -3.17 -30.63
C VAL A 555 18.20 -3.74 -31.56
N PHE A 556 19.43 -3.86 -31.06
CA PHE A 556 20.55 -4.38 -31.83
C PHE A 556 20.94 -5.80 -31.38
N THR A 557 20.15 -6.78 -31.79
CA THR A 557 20.49 -8.22 -31.74
C THR A 557 20.30 -8.83 -33.12
N LYS A 558 20.82 -10.05 -33.35
CA LYS A 558 20.67 -10.72 -34.65
C LYS A 558 19.19 -10.98 -34.97
N GLU A 559 18.47 -11.51 -33.99
CA GLU A 559 17.07 -11.89 -34.08
C GLU A 559 16.19 -10.68 -34.37
N ALA A 560 16.45 -9.54 -33.73
CA ALA A 560 15.71 -8.30 -33.96
C ALA A 560 15.92 -7.74 -35.38
N ILE A 561 17.15 -7.81 -35.89
CA ILE A 561 17.49 -7.38 -37.26
C ILE A 561 16.82 -8.29 -38.30
N GLU A 562 16.86 -9.60 -38.09
CA GLU A 562 16.20 -10.58 -38.97
C GLU A 562 14.68 -10.45 -38.96
N ALA A 563 14.07 -10.23 -37.78
CA ALA A 563 12.64 -9.96 -37.64
C ALA A 563 12.20 -8.67 -38.36
N ALA A 564 13.09 -7.68 -38.50
CA ALA A 564 12.86 -6.46 -39.28
C ALA A 564 13.02 -6.66 -40.80
N GLY A 565 13.20 -7.90 -41.27
CA GLY A 565 13.38 -8.23 -42.69
C GLY A 565 14.73 -7.73 -43.25
N LYS A 566 15.72 -7.56 -42.39
CA LYS A 566 17.10 -7.19 -42.78
C LYS A 566 18.01 -8.40 -42.58
N GLN A 567 19.16 -8.38 -43.24
CA GLN A 567 20.22 -9.36 -42.99
C GLN A 567 21.42 -8.64 -42.40
N CYS A 568 22.02 -9.21 -41.36
CA CYS A 568 23.28 -8.72 -40.83
C CYS A 568 24.32 -8.70 -41.96
N LYS A 569 24.96 -7.55 -42.18
CA LYS A 569 26.00 -7.44 -43.22
C LYS A 569 27.23 -8.26 -42.86
N VAL A 570 27.48 -8.41 -41.56
CA VAL A 570 28.56 -9.19 -40.98
C VAL A 570 28.08 -9.81 -39.67
N ASP A 571 28.27 -11.12 -39.54
CA ASP A 571 28.25 -11.89 -38.29
C ASP A 571 29.56 -12.67 -38.25
N ILE A 572 30.62 -12.04 -37.72
CA ILE A 572 31.94 -12.69 -37.62
C ILE A 572 31.98 -13.45 -36.32
N VAL A 573 32.14 -14.76 -36.40
CA VAL A 573 32.56 -15.60 -35.28
C VAL A 573 34.09 -15.55 -35.21
N ASN A 574 34.62 -15.06 -34.11
CA ASN A 574 36.06 -14.94 -33.88
C ASN A 574 36.62 -16.25 -33.30
N GLU A 575 37.71 -16.75 -33.88
CA GLU A 575 38.47 -17.88 -33.35
C GLU A 575 39.63 -17.37 -32.48
N GLY A 576 39.36 -17.17 -31.19
CA GLY A 576 40.37 -16.80 -30.20
C GLY A 576 40.61 -15.29 -30.04
N TRP A 577 41.67 -14.95 -29.31
CA TRP A 577 41.97 -13.59 -28.86
C TRP A 577 43.17 -12.98 -29.60
N TYR A 578 43.04 -11.73 -30.03
CA TYR A 578 44.14 -11.03 -30.72
C TYR A 578 45.33 -10.75 -29.80
N ASN A 579 45.09 -10.58 -28.50
CA ASN A 579 46.13 -10.35 -27.50
C ASN A 579 46.35 -11.54 -26.56
N ALA A 580 46.11 -12.79 -27.01
CA ALA A 580 46.27 -13.98 -26.17
C ALA A 580 47.61 -14.02 -25.41
N ALA A 581 48.70 -13.54 -26.03
CA ALA A 581 50.04 -13.52 -25.42
C ALA A 581 50.28 -12.40 -24.39
N THR A 582 49.50 -11.31 -24.43
CA THR A 582 49.67 -10.14 -23.55
C THR A 582 48.51 -9.93 -22.59
N ALA A 583 47.43 -10.71 -22.72
CA ALA A 583 46.19 -10.55 -21.95
C ALA A 583 46.39 -10.51 -20.43
N GLU A 584 47.37 -11.25 -19.89
CA GLU A 584 47.69 -11.22 -18.45
C GLU A 584 48.12 -9.82 -17.98
N ASN A 585 48.96 -9.13 -18.76
CA ASN A 585 49.42 -7.78 -18.47
C ASN A 585 48.36 -6.73 -18.84
N ASP A 586 47.60 -6.98 -19.90
CA ASP A 586 46.57 -6.07 -20.38
C ASP A 586 45.33 -6.06 -19.46
N HIS A 587 45.13 -7.13 -18.69
CA HIS A 587 43.95 -7.40 -17.85
C HIS A 587 42.62 -7.55 -18.63
N PHE A 588 42.67 -7.62 -19.96
CA PHE A 588 41.53 -7.90 -20.82
C PHE A 588 41.93 -8.78 -21.99
N TYR A 589 40.96 -9.49 -22.54
CA TYR A 589 41.01 -10.06 -23.88
C TYR A 589 40.34 -9.12 -24.87
N PHE A 590 40.74 -9.17 -26.15
CA PHE A 590 39.99 -8.50 -27.20
C PHE A 590 39.88 -9.31 -28.49
N TYR A 591 38.78 -9.07 -29.19
CA TYR A 591 38.57 -9.51 -30.56
C TYR A 591 38.04 -8.35 -31.41
N GLN A 592 38.13 -8.52 -32.73
CA GLN A 592 37.74 -7.50 -33.70
C GLN A 592 36.89 -8.12 -34.82
N GLY A 593 35.84 -7.41 -35.19
CA GLY A 593 35.08 -7.67 -36.41
C GLY A 593 35.44 -6.62 -37.46
N VAL A 594 35.78 -7.05 -38.68
CA VAL A 594 36.17 -6.16 -39.78
C VAL A 594 35.20 -6.31 -40.95
N LEU A 595 34.59 -5.20 -41.36
CA LEU A 595 33.84 -5.12 -42.61
C LEU A 595 34.74 -4.51 -43.69
N VAL A 596 35.18 -5.34 -44.65
CA VAL A 596 35.93 -4.93 -45.84
C VAL A 596 35.04 -4.81 -47.08
N LYS A 597 35.59 -4.34 -48.20
CA LYS A 597 34.85 -4.16 -49.49
C LYS A 597 33.66 -3.22 -49.33
N LEU A 598 33.92 -2.05 -48.76
CA LEU A 598 32.88 -1.05 -48.49
C LEU A 598 32.30 -0.51 -49.80
N SER A 599 30.98 -0.56 -49.95
CA SER A 599 30.27 0.10 -51.05
C SER A 599 30.17 1.61 -50.78
N SER A 600 29.98 2.42 -51.83
CA SER A 600 29.80 3.87 -51.69
C SER A 600 28.65 4.24 -50.74
N ALA A 601 27.55 3.47 -50.76
CA ALA A 601 26.43 3.63 -49.84
C ALA A 601 26.77 3.28 -48.38
N THR A 602 27.75 2.40 -48.16
CA THR A 602 28.25 2.07 -46.82
C THR A 602 29.22 3.14 -46.30
N ILE A 603 29.99 3.76 -47.20
CA ILE A 603 30.94 4.84 -46.89
C ILE A 603 30.23 6.12 -46.51
N SER A 604 29.16 6.48 -47.24
CA SER A 604 28.35 7.67 -46.94
C SER A 604 27.36 7.48 -45.79
N GLY A 605 27.15 6.25 -45.34
CA GLY A 605 26.24 5.90 -44.26
C GLY A 605 26.93 5.78 -42.89
N GLU A 606 26.11 5.57 -41.86
CA GLU A 606 26.56 5.24 -40.51
C GLU A 606 26.45 3.73 -40.28
N LEU A 607 27.52 3.14 -39.76
CA LEU A 607 27.61 1.75 -39.33
C LEU A 607 27.48 1.66 -37.81
N VAL A 608 26.93 0.54 -37.35
CA VAL A 608 26.90 0.19 -35.93
C VAL A 608 27.49 -1.20 -35.76
N GLY A 609 28.39 -1.34 -34.81
CA GLY A 609 29.00 -2.61 -34.41
C GLY A 609 28.65 -2.97 -32.97
N ILE A 610 28.45 -4.26 -32.72
CA ILE A 610 28.23 -4.81 -31.38
C ILE A 610 28.90 -6.19 -31.24
N GLY A 611 29.82 -6.30 -30.29
CA GLY A 611 30.38 -7.57 -29.85
C GLY A 611 29.40 -8.41 -29.04
N TYR A 612 29.44 -9.72 -29.22
CA TYR A 612 28.65 -10.70 -28.48
C TYR A 612 29.48 -11.90 -28.00
N VAL A 613 29.00 -12.55 -26.93
CA VAL A 613 29.46 -13.86 -26.47
C VAL A 613 28.25 -14.75 -26.27
N THR A 614 28.28 -15.94 -26.87
CA THR A 614 27.23 -16.96 -26.70
C THR A 614 27.69 -17.97 -25.66
N VAL A 615 26.86 -18.22 -24.65
CA VAL A 615 27.14 -19.16 -23.55
C VAL A 615 26.00 -20.15 -23.37
N THR A 616 26.30 -21.40 -23.08
CA THR A 616 25.34 -22.40 -22.59
C THR A 616 25.58 -22.60 -21.10
N VAL A 617 24.51 -22.50 -20.31
CA VAL A 617 24.52 -22.78 -18.87
C VAL A 617 23.60 -23.98 -18.63
N GLU A 618 24.16 -25.05 -18.08
CA GLU A 618 23.44 -26.27 -17.74
C GLU A 618 22.23 -25.95 -16.85
N GLY A 619 21.07 -26.49 -17.22
CA GLY A 619 19.81 -26.23 -16.52
C GLY A 619 19.15 -24.87 -16.79
N LEU A 620 19.76 -23.95 -17.56
CA LEU A 620 19.15 -22.68 -17.98
C LEU A 620 18.96 -22.58 -19.50
N GLY A 621 19.97 -22.97 -20.30
CA GLY A 621 19.93 -22.94 -21.76
C GLY A 621 21.09 -22.18 -22.40
N THR A 622 20.91 -21.77 -23.66
CA THR A 622 21.91 -21.03 -24.43
C THR A 622 21.51 -19.56 -24.60
N PHE A 623 22.47 -18.66 -24.40
CA PHE A 623 22.25 -17.21 -24.33
C PHE A 623 23.30 -16.45 -25.11
N THR A 624 22.89 -15.32 -25.69
CA THR A 624 23.81 -14.36 -26.31
C THR A 624 23.89 -13.10 -25.46
N LEU A 625 25.07 -12.82 -24.91
CA LEU A 625 25.39 -11.61 -24.18
C LEU A 625 25.94 -10.59 -25.17
N TYR A 626 25.48 -9.34 -25.10
CA TYR A 626 25.91 -8.26 -25.98
C TYR A 626 26.60 -7.13 -25.21
N GLY A 627 27.63 -6.53 -25.80
CA GLY A 627 28.24 -5.30 -25.29
C GLY A 627 27.42 -4.05 -25.61
N ASN A 628 28.00 -2.86 -25.44
CA ASN A 628 27.39 -1.58 -25.83
C ASN A 628 27.44 -1.35 -27.36
N GLN A 629 26.45 -0.66 -27.93
CA GLN A 629 26.49 -0.29 -29.34
C GLN A 629 27.61 0.74 -29.61
N LEU A 630 28.35 0.57 -30.70
CA LEU A 630 29.34 1.54 -31.15
C LEU A 630 29.03 2.00 -32.57
N ASN A 631 28.87 3.31 -32.74
CA ASN A 631 28.55 3.93 -34.02
C ASN A 631 29.83 4.40 -34.72
N ALA A 632 29.85 4.29 -36.04
CA ALA A 632 30.98 4.71 -36.86
C ALA A 632 30.52 5.23 -38.22
N LYS A 633 31.04 6.39 -38.60
CA LYS A 633 30.99 6.85 -40.00
C LYS A 633 32.36 6.69 -40.61
N VAL A 634 32.41 6.01 -41.75
CA VAL A 634 33.67 5.65 -42.43
C VAL A 634 34.48 6.92 -42.77
N SER A 635 33.81 7.95 -43.27
CA SER A 635 34.45 9.22 -43.65
C SER A 635 35.04 9.97 -42.46
N GLU A 636 34.36 9.97 -41.31
CA GLU A 636 34.84 10.62 -40.08
C GLU A 636 36.05 9.88 -39.51
N LEU A 637 36.02 8.54 -39.49
CA LEU A 637 37.16 7.72 -39.08
C LEU A 637 38.34 7.87 -40.05
N ALA A 638 38.10 7.94 -41.36
CA ALA A 638 39.16 8.14 -42.35
C ALA A 638 39.77 9.54 -42.29
N ALA A 639 39.05 10.55 -41.82
CA ALA A 639 39.56 11.90 -41.66
C ALA A 639 40.60 12.01 -40.52
N SER A 640 40.49 11.18 -39.48
CA SER A 640 41.44 11.16 -38.35
C SER A 640 42.70 10.30 -38.59
N TRP A 641 42.75 9.58 -39.72
CA TRP A 641 43.84 8.69 -40.08
C TRP A 641 44.91 9.36 -40.97
N ASN A 642 46.18 9.05 -40.69
CA ASN A 642 47.32 9.41 -41.55
C ASN A 642 47.76 8.18 -42.35
N ALA A 643 47.94 8.35 -43.67
CA ALA A 643 48.50 7.30 -44.51
C ALA A 643 49.99 7.13 -44.24
N ASN A 644 50.48 5.89 -44.25
CA ASN A 644 51.91 5.59 -44.16
C ASN A 644 52.56 5.36 -45.53
N ASP A 645 51.75 5.14 -46.57
CA ASP A 645 52.16 4.91 -47.95
C ASP A 645 51.05 5.35 -48.93
N ASP A 646 51.38 5.42 -50.23
CA ASP A 646 50.48 5.89 -51.28
C ASP A 646 49.23 4.99 -51.41
N ALA A 647 49.37 3.67 -51.27
CA ALA A 647 48.24 2.74 -51.32
C ALA A 647 47.23 3.00 -50.17
N GLN A 648 47.71 3.29 -48.96
CA GLN A 648 46.85 3.71 -47.85
C GLN A 648 46.21 5.07 -48.13
N GLN A 649 46.94 6.01 -48.72
CA GLN A 649 46.43 7.33 -49.07
C GLN A 649 45.27 7.23 -50.08
N ASP A 650 45.38 6.36 -51.08
CA ASP A 650 44.34 6.11 -52.07
C ASP A 650 43.05 5.53 -51.45
N VAL A 651 43.20 4.55 -50.54
CA VAL A 651 42.08 3.99 -49.79
C VAL A 651 41.43 5.04 -48.89
N LEU A 652 42.21 5.85 -48.18
CA LEU A 652 41.69 6.92 -47.33
C LEU A 652 40.95 7.97 -48.15
N ASN A 653 41.44 8.34 -49.33
CA ASN A 653 40.74 9.26 -50.23
C ASN A 653 39.38 8.69 -50.65
N PHE A 654 39.30 7.40 -50.97
CA PHE A 654 38.03 6.72 -51.26
C PHE A 654 37.09 6.73 -50.03
N PHE A 655 37.59 6.39 -48.85
CA PHE A 655 36.79 6.40 -47.61
C PHE A 655 36.33 7.79 -47.18
N ARG A 656 37.09 8.84 -47.51
CA ARG A 656 36.69 10.24 -47.31
C ARG A 656 35.65 10.73 -48.33
N GLY A 657 35.41 9.96 -49.39
CA GLY A 657 34.54 10.35 -50.51
C GLY A 657 35.19 11.30 -51.51
N ASN A 658 36.52 11.36 -51.54
CA ASN A 658 37.31 12.27 -52.37
C ASN A 658 37.73 11.67 -53.73
N ALA A 659 37.48 10.38 -53.96
CA ALA A 659 37.86 9.67 -55.19
C ALA A 659 36.75 8.70 -55.62
N GLU A 660 36.44 8.66 -56.92
CA GLU A 660 35.54 7.67 -57.54
C GLU A 660 36.13 6.23 -57.49
#